data_AF-A0A7I5EAH1-F1
#
_entry.id   AF-A0A7I5EAH1-F1
#
_cell.length_a   1.000
_cell.length_b   1.000
_cell.length_c   1.000
_cell.angle_alpha   90.00
_cell.angle_beta   90.00
_cell.angle_gamma   90.00
#
_symmetry.space_group_name_H-M   'P 1'
#
loop_
_entity.id
_entity.type
_entity.pdbx_description
1 polymer ?
#
loop_
_entity_poly.entity_id
_entity_poly.type
_entity_poly.pdbx_seq_one_letter_code
_entity_poly.pdbx_strand_id
1 'polypeptide(L)'
;MLLTWLAALCTIPQGAYFSYNINSSHPPSSTVHHVKFSLPSNGTGTRSFRTLERLLKFGNYTIIRTSPSAVNKSPVGGVVFRRYFNDPISAKTKRAATARKERIWPNGVIPYVIASNFSGEHKNLFQRAMRHWENHTCVSFVPRQEHHKHYIMFTIDKCGCCSYVGRRGDGPQAISIGKNCDKFGIVVHELGHVVGFWHEHTRPDRDDYVDIFYKSIQPGQDYNFEKSKPEEVDSLGEPYDFDSIMHYARDTFSRGTFHDTILPKPSSGFRSEIGQRIQLSEGDIRQAKKLYKCPACGSTLLSETAELIPSTAGKCVWRIVAAEGQTIFLNLTGSFLLPPTTACIDEKENAIVVKDGYMTKAPVLDKICGDETGYRTVVSTGSRLYVELHTTLLPVFPIGKYTSVCGGPIFADSGVIQSPRYPESYPPNADCFWTVHVSEGYQVAVDITYFHLEQHKDCIYDRVVFWESSESGAPLATLCGVVTDRQIVTRRSNQMVIRLISDNSVQKSGFELSFVRELDECAMGTKLCEQRCVNTVGSYRCDCNVGYSLRPDGKTCESTCGGFLRASHGSFASPNFPRHYPSSKSCVWEIEADAGYQIFLNFTTFNIEGMKTECAYDYVKIGESEKLCGEYTEPLLFTSPSNRVRVEFVSDSSVERAGFSAHFIADLDECQEDNAGCEHICQNRLGSYLCLCHAGYVLAEDGHNCKEGGCFFELNSPSGVITTPNYPSDYPKSQNCTWHFVTTPGHRLMLTFLSFQVEEHSQCKYDSASIYDGGDTNAVLVGIFCGVVPPPLYMSSTNQLFLTFVSDASVSRPGFEANYASVCGGRLTAESSPGHIYSHATFSDSKYGKSQDCWWRVSAKSRHRGVRLEFSTFTLEAEETCQYDYVEIYDGLEPAQHRLFGRFCGDQIPETITSTGPDILLILHTDDSEEEKGFVAVYREAPRGRMQPKAQMPRPAPNKEPIS
;
A
#
# COMPACT_ATOMS: atom_id res chain seq x y z
N MET A 1 -39.88 4.06 6.34
CA MET A 1 -40.87 5.15 6.54
C MET A 1 -40.12 6.42 6.88
N LEU A 2 -39.58 7.09 5.86
CA LEU A 2 -39.22 8.51 5.85
C LEU A 2 -39.00 8.87 4.39
N LEU A 3 -40.14 9.13 3.75
CA LEU A 3 -40.29 9.66 2.42
C LEU A 3 -41.21 10.84 2.64
N THR A 4 -40.65 12.05 2.71
CA THR A 4 -41.36 13.30 2.39
C THR A 4 -40.36 14.46 2.41
N TRP A 5 -40.24 15.13 1.25
CA TRP A 5 -39.69 16.48 0.98
C TRP A 5 -38.22 16.63 0.56
N LEU A 6 -37.99 16.35 -0.73
CA LEU A 6 -37.14 17.16 -1.60
C LEU A 6 -37.95 17.60 -2.84
N ALA A 7 -37.53 18.71 -3.41
CA ALA A 7 -37.95 19.37 -4.67
C ALA A 7 -39.01 20.48 -4.57
N ALA A 8 -38.52 21.72 -4.60
CA ALA A 8 -39.10 22.77 -5.45
C ALA A 8 -38.05 23.87 -5.78
N LEU A 9 -37.82 24.03 -7.08
CA LEU A 9 -37.42 25.24 -7.83
C LEU A 9 -35.95 25.43 -8.24
N CYS A 10 -35.67 25.02 -9.49
CA CYS A 10 -34.75 25.69 -10.42
C CYS A 10 -35.38 26.97 -11.00
N THR A 11 -34.58 28.01 -11.27
CA THR A 11 -34.49 28.72 -12.58
C THR A 11 -33.33 29.74 -12.56
N ILE A 12 -32.54 29.75 -13.65
CA ILE A 12 -31.36 30.60 -13.99
C ILE A 12 -31.84 31.99 -14.54
N PRO A 13 -30.98 33.03 -14.78
CA PRO A 13 -30.04 33.08 -15.93
C PRO A 13 -28.69 33.80 -15.69
N GLN A 14 -27.88 33.79 -16.77
CA GLN A 14 -26.43 34.00 -16.93
C GLN A 14 -25.93 35.47 -17.06
N GLY A 15 -24.59 35.63 -17.01
CA GLY A 15 -23.77 36.68 -17.69
C GLY A 15 -23.13 37.71 -16.75
N ALA A 16 -21.88 38.18 -16.87
CA ALA A 16 -20.78 38.02 -17.83
C ALA A 16 -19.44 38.55 -17.24
N TYR A 17 -18.33 37.90 -17.63
CA TYR A 17 -16.96 38.37 -17.98
C TYR A 17 -16.15 39.49 -17.25
N PHE A 18 -14.85 39.12 -17.02
CA PHE A 18 -13.57 39.88 -17.03
C PHE A 18 -13.36 41.03 -16.01
N SER A 19 -12.17 41.37 -15.49
CA SER A 19 -10.77 41.19 -15.92
C SER A 19 -9.78 41.35 -14.74
N TYR A 20 -8.58 40.80 -14.90
CA TYR A 20 -7.38 41.13 -14.13
C TYR A 20 -6.92 42.57 -14.41
N ASN A 21 -6.41 43.26 -13.39
CA ASN A 21 -5.35 44.25 -13.58
C ASN A 21 -4.44 44.34 -12.34
N ILE A 22 -3.15 44.10 -12.56
CA ILE A 22 -2.06 44.24 -11.60
C ILE A 22 -1.61 45.70 -11.64
N ASN A 23 -1.48 46.35 -10.49
CA ASN A 23 -0.53 47.46 -10.37
C ASN A 23 0.12 47.50 -8.99
N SER A 24 1.42 47.68 -9.02
CA SER A 24 2.41 47.54 -7.96
C SER A 24 2.44 48.71 -6.97
N SER A 25 2.58 48.41 -5.66
CA SER A 25 3.52 49.05 -4.72
C SER A 25 3.32 48.52 -3.29
N HIS A 26 4.41 48.04 -2.66
CA HIS A 26 4.51 47.68 -1.22
C HIS A 26 4.57 48.92 -0.31
N PRO A 27 4.49 48.84 1.05
CA PRO A 27 4.19 47.71 1.96
C PRO A 27 3.06 48.01 3.00
N PRO A 28 2.56 47.06 3.81
CA PRO A 28 1.58 47.35 4.86
C PRO A 28 2.26 47.60 6.22
N SER A 29 1.98 48.78 6.80
CA SER A 29 2.08 49.03 8.23
C SER A 29 0.70 48.83 8.87
N SER A 30 0.69 48.08 9.97
CA SER A 30 -0.16 48.20 11.16
C SER A 30 -1.54 48.88 11.09
N THR A 31 -2.45 48.22 11.81
CA THR A 31 -3.62 48.73 12.55
C THR A 31 -5.00 48.78 11.87
N VAL A 32 -5.88 48.03 12.54
CA VAL A 32 -7.32 47.87 12.46
C VAL A 32 -8.05 49.19 12.76
N HIS A 33 -9.10 49.51 12.00
CA HIS A 33 -10.41 49.92 12.54
C HIS A 33 -11.53 49.87 11.48
N HIS A 34 -12.67 49.31 11.91
CA HIS A 34 -13.96 49.14 11.25
C HIS A 34 -14.56 50.40 10.60
N VAL A 35 -15.33 50.25 9.49
CA VAL A 35 -16.66 50.87 9.30
C VAL A 35 -17.54 50.06 8.31
N LYS A 36 -18.75 49.72 8.80
CA LYS A 36 -20.11 49.57 8.22
C LYS A 36 -20.32 49.51 6.70
N PHE A 37 -21.38 48.80 6.27
CA PHE A 37 -22.52 49.40 5.57
C PHE A 37 -23.84 48.61 5.77
N SER A 38 -24.92 49.28 5.40
CA SER A 38 -26.24 49.35 6.02
C SER A 38 -27.36 48.64 5.24
N LEU A 39 -28.38 48.19 5.97
CA LEU A 39 -29.68 47.74 5.45
C LEU A 39 -30.61 48.93 5.13
N PRO A 40 -31.49 48.84 4.11
CA PRO A 40 -32.72 49.59 4.06
C PRO A 40 -33.91 48.80 4.65
N SER A 41 -34.72 49.54 5.39
CA SER A 41 -35.91 49.19 6.15
C SER A 41 -37.19 49.05 5.32
N ASN A 42 -38.12 48.20 5.74
CA ASN A 42 -39.49 48.63 6.09
C ASN A 42 -40.31 47.52 6.77
N GLY A 43 -41.08 47.88 7.81
CA GLY A 43 -42.21 47.05 8.27
C GLY A 43 -42.30 46.75 9.77
N THR A 44 -42.26 47.79 10.62
CA THR A 44 -43.10 47.98 11.83
C THR A 44 -43.46 46.77 12.72
N GLY A 45 -42.96 46.75 13.97
CA GLY A 45 -43.56 45.90 15.02
C GLY A 45 -42.77 45.70 16.31
N THR A 46 -42.24 46.78 16.88
CA THR A 46 -41.77 46.97 18.28
C THR A 46 -41.63 45.80 19.27
N ARG A 47 -40.37 45.64 19.72
CA ARG A 47 -39.85 45.40 21.09
C ARG A 47 -40.08 44.00 21.71
N SER A 48 -39.15 43.37 22.40
CA SER A 48 -37.72 43.57 22.72
C SER A 48 -37.31 42.36 23.56
N PHE A 49 -36.45 41.47 23.06
CA PHE A 49 -35.78 40.46 23.91
C PHE A 49 -34.38 40.97 24.25
N ARG A 50 -34.12 41.20 25.55
CA ARG A 50 -32.77 41.35 26.11
C ARG A 50 -32.42 40.09 26.91
N THR A 51 -31.45 39.40 26.34
CA THR A 51 -30.31 38.65 26.87
C THR A 51 -30.05 38.62 28.38
N LEU A 52 -29.55 37.44 28.79
CA LEU A 52 -28.68 37.06 29.93
C LEU A 52 -28.17 38.22 30.81
N GLU A 53 -28.02 38.07 32.13
CA GLU A 53 -27.08 37.15 32.75
C GLU A 53 -27.11 37.36 34.29
N ARG A 54 -26.61 36.35 35.04
CA ARG A 54 -25.91 36.42 36.34
C ARG A 54 -26.61 35.94 37.63
N LEU A 55 -26.07 34.79 38.04
CA LEU A 55 -25.33 34.54 39.29
C LEU A 55 -26.11 34.37 40.60
N LEU A 56 -25.96 33.14 41.11
CA LEU A 56 -25.53 32.81 42.48
C LEU A 56 -26.43 33.22 43.67
N LYS A 57 -26.78 32.15 44.39
CA LYS A 57 -26.73 31.97 45.85
C LYS A 57 -28.04 32.01 46.64
N PHE A 58 -28.05 31.06 47.59
CA PHE A 58 -28.91 30.88 48.76
C PHE A 58 -30.28 30.27 48.53
N GLY A 59 -30.28 28.93 48.40
CA GLY A 59 -31.37 28.12 48.90
C GLY A 59 -31.34 28.07 50.43
N ASN A 60 -32.46 28.46 51.03
CA ASN A 60 -32.85 28.11 52.39
C ASN A 60 -34.35 27.77 52.34
N TYR A 61 -34.79 26.99 53.32
CA TYR A 61 -36.14 26.45 53.56
C TYR A 61 -36.42 25.02 53.08
N THR A 62 -36.21 24.12 54.02
CA THR A 62 -36.94 22.87 54.26
C THR A 62 -38.41 23.12 54.56
N ILE A 63 -39.31 22.33 53.96
CA ILE A 63 -40.56 21.88 54.61
C ILE A 63 -40.79 20.39 54.29
N ILE A 64 -41.08 19.67 55.37
CA ILE A 64 -41.31 18.23 55.52
C ILE A 64 -42.81 17.94 55.38
N ARG A 65 -43.15 16.67 55.10
CA ARG A 65 -44.43 15.94 55.33
C ARG A 65 -45.34 15.86 54.09
N THR A 66 -45.95 14.74 53.69
CA THR A 66 -46.16 13.40 54.31
C THR A 66 -46.81 12.50 53.24
N SER A 67 -46.38 11.24 53.14
CA SER A 67 -47.21 10.09 52.68
C SER A 67 -48.19 9.70 53.81
N PRO A 68 -49.20 8.78 53.68
CA PRO A 68 -49.25 7.62 52.77
C PRO A 68 -50.66 7.20 52.23
N SER A 69 -50.69 6.22 51.31
CA SER A 69 -51.44 4.95 51.43
C SER A 69 -51.95 4.39 50.09
N ALA A 70 -52.02 3.06 50.04
CA ALA A 70 -51.96 2.18 48.88
C ALA A 70 -53.31 1.54 48.49
N VAL A 71 -53.46 1.08 47.23
CA VAL A 71 -54.30 -0.07 46.84
C VAL A 71 -53.71 -0.81 45.63
N ASN A 72 -53.70 -2.15 45.72
CA ASN A 72 -53.22 -3.18 44.77
C ASN A 72 -54.07 -3.36 43.49
N LYS A 73 -53.42 -3.80 42.39
CA LYS A 73 -53.86 -4.94 41.52
C LYS A 73 -52.73 -5.37 40.55
N SER A 74 -52.48 -6.68 40.49
CA SER A 74 -51.46 -7.45 39.74
C SER A 74 -52.00 -7.95 38.35
N PRO A 75 -51.31 -8.81 37.56
CA PRO A 75 -49.89 -8.85 37.13
C PRO A 75 -49.73 -9.17 35.61
N VAL A 76 -48.70 -8.68 34.90
CA VAL A 76 -48.18 -9.37 33.68
C VAL A 76 -46.67 -9.11 33.49
N GLY A 77 -45.89 -10.20 33.48
CA GLY A 77 -44.66 -10.39 32.70
C GLY A 77 -43.48 -9.44 32.90
N GLY A 78 -42.71 -9.62 33.98
CA GLY A 78 -41.41 -8.93 34.19
C GLY A 78 -40.23 -9.89 34.19
N VAL A 79 -39.22 -9.60 33.36
CA VAL A 79 -37.92 -10.28 33.31
C VAL A 79 -37.21 -10.17 34.66
N VAL A 80 -36.70 -11.29 35.17
CA VAL A 80 -36.02 -11.40 36.46
C VAL A 80 -34.67 -10.68 36.41
N PHE A 81 -34.54 -9.55 37.11
CA PHE A 81 -33.25 -8.96 37.47
C PHE A 81 -32.75 -9.55 38.78
N ARG A 82 -31.61 -10.26 38.72
CA ARG A 82 -30.86 -10.68 39.92
C ARG A 82 -30.13 -9.46 40.50
N ARG A 83 -30.74 -8.77 41.46
CA ARG A 83 -30.03 -7.81 42.33
C ARG A 83 -29.33 -8.58 43.45
N TYR A 84 -28.00 -8.51 43.49
CA TYR A 84 -27.27 -8.75 44.74
C TYR A 84 -27.20 -7.45 45.53
N PHE A 85 -27.41 -7.58 46.84
CA PHE A 85 -27.48 -6.53 47.83
C PHE A 85 -26.20 -5.69 47.91
N ASN A 86 -26.39 -4.38 48.14
CA ASN A 86 -25.38 -3.44 48.63
C ASN A 86 -24.95 -3.80 50.06
N ASP A 87 -23.66 -3.70 50.33
CA ASP A 87 -23.10 -3.38 51.66
C ASP A 87 -22.23 -2.10 51.54
N PRO A 88 -22.03 -1.34 52.63
CA PRO A 88 -21.88 0.11 52.59
C PRO A 88 -20.45 0.62 52.37
N ILE A 89 -20.38 1.72 51.59
CA ILE A 89 -19.44 2.85 51.65
C ILE A 89 -17.98 2.49 52.03
N SER A 90 -17.20 2.13 51.02
CA SER A 90 -15.77 2.46 50.96
C SER A 90 -15.55 3.39 49.76
N ALA A 91 -14.80 4.47 49.95
CA ALA A 91 -14.56 5.51 48.96
C ALA A 91 -14.16 4.90 47.61
N LYS A 92 -15.06 4.98 46.61
CA LYS A 92 -14.85 4.50 45.25
C LYS A 92 -13.59 5.16 44.68
N THR A 93 -12.54 4.37 44.55
CA THR A 93 -11.31 4.74 43.85
C THR A 93 -11.57 4.55 42.36
N LYS A 94 -11.56 5.68 41.65
CA LYS A 94 -11.72 5.79 40.19
C LYS A 94 -10.40 5.29 39.54
N ARG A 95 -10.41 4.44 38.49
CA ARG A 95 -9.23 3.62 38.08
C ARG A 95 -9.06 3.36 36.54
N ALA A 96 -7.90 3.59 35.85
CA ALA A 96 -7.66 3.33 34.39
C ALA A 96 -6.20 2.98 33.88
N ALA A 97 -5.09 3.45 34.48
CA ALA A 97 -3.69 3.10 34.10
C ALA A 97 -3.08 2.00 35.01
N THR A 98 -1.88 1.46 34.76
CA THR A 98 -1.29 0.40 35.63
C THR A 98 -1.05 0.87 37.08
N ALA A 99 -1.54 0.11 38.06
CA ALA A 99 -1.29 0.36 39.49
C ALA A 99 0.06 -0.19 39.97
N ARG A 100 0.67 -1.09 39.20
CA ARG A 100 1.93 -1.77 39.55
C ARG A 100 3.15 -0.91 39.19
N LYS A 101 3.95 -0.53 40.20
CA LYS A 101 5.11 0.37 40.02
C LYS A 101 6.23 -0.26 39.19
N GLU A 102 6.39 -1.57 39.25
CA GLU A 102 7.40 -2.32 38.51
C GLU A 102 7.20 -2.25 36.98
N ARG A 103 5.94 -2.07 36.55
CA ARG A 103 5.54 -1.91 35.14
C ARG A 103 5.74 -0.49 34.60
N ILE A 104 6.11 0.47 35.44
CA ILE A 104 6.38 1.84 34.99
C ILE A 104 7.82 1.91 34.44
N TRP A 105 7.99 2.50 33.27
CA TRP A 105 9.32 2.71 32.68
C TRP A 105 10.13 3.72 33.52
N PRO A 106 11.35 3.38 33.96
CA PRO A 106 12.17 4.28 34.75
C PRO A 106 12.41 5.62 34.03
N ASN A 107 12.14 6.73 34.71
CA ASN A 107 12.26 8.09 34.18
C ASN A 107 11.41 8.38 32.92
N GLY A 108 10.45 7.51 32.57
CA GLY A 108 9.66 7.64 31.35
C GLY A 108 10.46 7.39 30.07
N VAL A 109 11.60 6.70 30.14
CA VAL A 109 12.42 6.37 28.96
C VAL A 109 12.09 4.95 28.50
N ILE A 110 11.73 4.83 27.22
CA ILE A 110 11.31 3.57 26.59
C ILE A 110 12.26 3.28 25.42
N PRO A 111 13.27 2.41 25.62
CA PRO A 111 14.15 2.02 24.54
C PRO A 111 13.43 1.11 23.54
N TYR A 112 13.69 1.26 22.25
CA TYR A 112 13.05 0.47 21.20
C TYR A 112 14.03 -0.12 20.18
N VAL A 113 13.60 -1.22 19.56
CA VAL A 113 14.19 -1.83 18.37
C VAL A 113 13.06 -2.08 17.37
N ILE A 114 13.31 -1.82 16.10
CA ILE A 114 12.39 -2.20 15.02
C ILE A 114 13.03 -3.38 14.28
N ALA A 115 12.33 -4.50 14.19
CA ALA A 115 12.82 -5.68 13.50
C ALA A 115 13.06 -5.38 12.00
N SER A 116 14.04 -6.07 11.40
CA SER A 116 14.46 -5.85 10.01
C SER A 116 13.41 -6.25 8.97
N ASN A 117 12.38 -7.00 9.37
CA ASN A 117 11.26 -7.41 8.52
C ASN A 117 10.27 -6.26 8.20
N PHE A 118 10.41 -5.09 8.84
CA PHE A 118 9.58 -3.92 8.56
C PHE A 118 10.23 -3.00 7.54
N SER A 119 9.44 -2.55 6.55
CA SER A 119 9.87 -1.59 5.53
C SER A 119 10.19 -0.21 6.11
N GLY A 120 10.84 0.64 5.32
CA GLY A 120 11.08 2.05 5.68
C GLY A 120 9.82 2.81 6.06
N GLU A 121 8.70 2.55 5.35
CA GLU A 121 7.42 3.21 5.63
C GLU A 121 6.86 2.83 7.00
N HIS A 122 6.96 1.56 7.38
CA HIS A 122 6.59 1.11 8.73
C HIS A 122 7.46 1.76 9.80
N LYS A 123 8.78 1.87 9.56
CA LYS A 123 9.69 2.57 10.49
C LYS A 123 9.29 4.03 10.67
N ASN A 124 9.01 4.74 9.58
CA ASN A 124 8.52 6.13 9.62
C ASN A 124 7.23 6.22 10.45
N LEU A 125 6.25 5.35 10.21
CA LEU A 125 4.98 5.30 10.95
C LEU A 125 5.19 5.09 12.45
N PHE A 126 6.02 4.12 12.84
CA PHE A 126 6.28 3.82 14.25
C PHE A 126 6.96 4.99 14.94
N GLN A 127 7.94 5.62 14.28
CA GLN A 127 8.60 6.82 14.80
C GLN A 127 7.61 7.99 14.92
N ARG A 128 6.66 8.17 13.99
CA ARG A 128 5.61 9.20 14.10
C ARG A 128 4.69 8.95 15.28
N ALA A 129 4.26 7.71 15.48
CA ALA A 129 3.42 7.35 16.63
C ALA A 129 4.16 7.55 17.97
N MET A 130 5.45 7.20 18.03
CA MET A 130 6.30 7.49 19.20
C MET A 130 6.45 9.01 19.41
N ARG A 131 6.69 9.77 18.34
CA ARG A 131 6.80 11.24 18.37
C ARG A 131 5.53 11.90 18.88
N HIS A 132 4.36 11.37 18.52
CA HIS A 132 3.07 11.83 19.02
C HIS A 132 2.96 11.73 20.54
N TRP A 133 3.42 10.62 21.13
CA TRP A 133 3.50 10.47 22.58
C TRP A 133 4.53 11.41 23.23
N GLU A 134 5.72 11.58 22.62
CA GLU A 134 6.77 12.49 23.13
C GLU A 134 6.34 13.97 23.11
N ASN A 135 5.55 14.37 22.12
CA ASN A 135 5.09 15.75 21.97
C ASN A 135 4.07 16.15 23.04
N HIS A 136 3.18 15.22 23.41
CA HIS A 136 2.08 15.50 24.34
C HIS A 136 2.42 15.15 25.80
N THR A 137 3.41 14.29 26.04
CA THR A 137 3.79 13.80 27.37
C THR A 137 5.27 14.02 27.68
N CYS A 138 5.76 13.54 28.82
CA CYS A 138 7.19 13.53 29.13
C CYS A 138 7.85 12.16 28.93
N VAL A 139 7.11 11.19 28.35
CA VAL A 139 7.67 9.90 27.94
C VAL A 139 8.57 10.12 26.74
N SER A 140 9.69 9.40 26.68
CA SER A 140 10.64 9.49 25.59
C SER A 140 10.99 8.12 25.04
N PHE A 141 10.93 8.00 23.72
CA PHE A 141 11.33 6.82 22.97
C PHE A 141 12.72 7.01 22.40
N VAL A 142 13.59 6.05 22.63
CA VAL A 142 15.00 6.12 22.24
C VAL A 142 15.46 4.84 21.56
N PRO A 143 16.32 4.92 20.53
CA PRO A 143 16.97 3.74 20.00
C PRO A 143 17.70 2.96 21.10
N ARG A 144 17.60 1.63 21.05
CA ARG A 144 18.27 0.77 22.02
C ARG A 144 19.79 0.96 21.95
N GLN A 145 20.42 0.92 23.13
CA GLN A 145 21.86 0.98 23.35
C GLN A 145 22.25 -0.24 24.18
N GLU A 146 23.52 -0.64 24.22
CA GLU A 146 23.94 -1.87 24.93
C GLU A 146 23.57 -1.89 26.41
N HIS A 147 23.57 -0.73 27.07
CA HIS A 147 23.21 -0.61 28.49
C HIS A 147 21.69 -0.75 28.77
N HIS A 148 20.84 -0.71 27.73
CA HIS A 148 19.40 -0.89 27.86
C HIS A 148 19.04 -2.37 27.99
N LYS A 149 18.86 -2.83 29.24
CA LYS A 149 18.45 -4.21 29.56
C LYS A 149 16.99 -4.53 29.22
N HIS A 150 16.10 -3.54 29.31
CA HIS A 150 14.67 -3.67 29.02
C HIS A 150 14.33 -2.72 27.87
N TYR A 151 13.63 -3.22 26.86
CA TYR A 151 13.29 -2.46 25.67
C TYR A 151 12.10 -3.11 24.95
N ILE A 152 11.39 -2.31 24.16
CA ILE A 152 10.35 -2.81 23.26
C ILE A 152 10.95 -3.23 21.93
N MET A 153 10.40 -4.27 21.32
CA MET A 153 10.77 -4.72 19.98
C MET A 153 9.52 -4.78 19.11
N PHE A 154 9.45 -3.92 18.09
CA PHE A 154 8.43 -4.04 17.07
C PHE A 154 8.67 -5.33 16.28
N THR A 155 7.66 -6.18 16.24
CA THR A 155 7.69 -7.50 15.61
C THR A 155 6.31 -7.84 15.02
N ILE A 156 6.21 -8.98 14.34
CA ILE A 156 4.96 -9.54 13.81
C ILE A 156 4.72 -10.86 14.53
N ASP A 157 3.69 -10.93 15.37
CA ASP A 157 3.33 -12.11 16.16
C ASP A 157 1.90 -12.57 15.83
N LYS A 158 1.57 -13.82 16.17
CA LYS A 158 0.28 -14.48 15.87
C LYS A 158 -0.92 -13.83 16.58
N CYS A 159 -0.68 -12.96 17.56
CA CYS A 159 -1.74 -12.25 18.27
C CYS A 159 -2.36 -11.08 17.47
N GLY A 160 -1.83 -10.75 16.28
CA GLY A 160 -2.30 -9.60 15.50
C GLY A 160 -1.72 -8.28 16.02
N CYS A 161 -2.60 -7.30 16.32
CA CYS A 161 -2.21 -6.07 17.01
C CYS A 161 -2.26 -6.33 18.52
N CYS A 162 -1.09 -6.48 19.15
CA CYS A 162 -1.07 -6.68 20.59
C CYS A 162 0.22 -6.17 21.23
N SER A 163 0.09 -5.74 22.49
CA SER A 163 1.19 -5.18 23.25
C SER A 163 1.02 -5.47 24.74
N TYR A 164 2.15 -5.55 25.44
CA TYR A 164 2.15 -5.74 26.88
C TYR A 164 1.88 -4.42 27.61
N VAL A 165 1.11 -4.49 28.69
CA VAL A 165 0.84 -3.32 29.52
C VAL A 165 2.05 -2.98 30.41
N GLY A 166 2.70 -1.87 30.09
CA GLY A 166 3.87 -1.35 30.78
C GLY A 166 5.15 -2.14 30.48
N ARG A 167 6.18 -1.86 31.27
CA ARG A 167 7.46 -2.57 31.25
C ARG A 167 7.33 -3.98 31.82
N ARG A 168 7.76 -4.99 31.08
CA ARG A 168 8.00 -6.35 31.61
C ARG A 168 9.48 -6.55 31.98
N GLY A 169 9.72 -7.42 32.95
CA GLY A 169 11.07 -7.81 33.38
C GLY A 169 11.78 -8.70 32.33
N ASP A 170 13.11 -8.65 32.35
CA ASP A 170 14.08 -9.47 31.60
C ASP A 170 14.00 -9.49 30.08
N GLY A 171 14.65 -8.50 29.44
CA GLY A 171 14.98 -8.53 28.02
C GLY A 171 13.98 -7.81 27.11
N PRO A 172 13.89 -8.21 25.83
CA PRO A 172 12.95 -7.61 24.88
C PRO A 172 11.50 -7.94 25.24
N GLN A 173 10.61 -6.96 25.15
CA GLN A 173 9.17 -7.19 25.10
C GLN A 173 8.64 -6.89 23.70
N ALA A 174 7.87 -7.82 23.15
CA ALA A 174 7.27 -7.67 21.84
C ALA A 174 6.13 -6.63 21.86
N ILE A 175 6.11 -5.76 20.86
CA ILE A 175 4.92 -5.04 20.40
C ILE A 175 4.62 -5.56 19.00
N SER A 176 3.51 -6.27 18.85
CA SER A 176 3.12 -6.92 17.62
C SER A 176 2.26 -5.99 16.78
N ILE A 177 2.75 -5.65 15.58
CA ILE A 177 1.99 -4.92 14.56
C ILE A 177 1.80 -5.87 13.38
N GLY A 178 0.68 -6.61 13.42
CA GLY A 178 0.30 -7.55 12.37
C GLY A 178 -0.34 -6.87 11.14
N LYS A 179 -0.88 -7.69 10.24
CA LYS A 179 -1.62 -7.24 9.05
C LYS A 179 -2.81 -6.35 9.46
N ASN A 180 -3.00 -5.22 8.78
CA ASN A 180 -4.03 -4.20 9.06
C ASN A 180 -3.86 -3.39 10.37
N CYS A 181 -2.74 -3.56 11.09
CA CYS A 181 -2.41 -2.81 12.32
C CYS A 181 -1.52 -1.58 12.09
N ASP A 182 -1.09 -1.37 10.85
CA ASP A 182 -0.17 -0.34 10.36
C ASP A 182 -0.86 1.02 10.15
N LYS A 183 -1.92 1.30 10.90
CA LYS A 183 -2.56 2.62 10.93
C LYS A 183 -2.04 3.42 12.11
N PHE A 184 -1.82 4.72 11.90
CA PHE A 184 -1.25 5.61 12.92
C PHE A 184 -1.92 5.48 14.30
N GLY A 185 -3.25 5.59 14.37
CA GLY A 185 -3.97 5.50 15.65
C GLY A 185 -3.94 4.11 16.30
N ILE A 186 -3.78 3.04 15.54
CA ILE A 186 -3.60 1.68 16.08
C ILE A 186 -2.21 1.57 16.72
N VAL A 187 -1.15 2.04 16.05
CA VAL A 187 0.19 2.04 16.64
C VAL A 187 0.24 2.92 17.90
N VAL A 188 -0.45 4.07 17.91
CA VAL A 188 -0.59 4.92 19.11
C VAL A 188 -1.30 4.17 20.25
N HIS A 189 -2.33 3.37 19.95
CA HIS A 189 -3.02 2.50 20.92
C HIS A 189 -2.09 1.44 21.51
N GLU A 190 -1.36 0.71 20.66
CA GLU A 190 -0.43 -0.34 21.11
C GLU A 190 0.73 0.25 21.95
N LEU A 191 1.19 1.45 21.59
CA LEU A 191 2.12 2.22 22.42
C LEU A 191 1.49 2.67 23.75
N GLY A 192 0.17 2.92 23.79
CA GLY A 192 -0.56 3.16 25.03
C GLY A 192 -0.46 2.00 26.03
N HIS A 193 -0.55 0.76 25.54
CA HIS A 193 -0.24 -0.41 26.36
C HIS A 193 1.21 -0.38 26.85
N VAL A 194 2.20 -0.12 25.98
CA VAL A 194 3.62 -0.01 26.37
C VAL A 194 3.84 1.04 27.47
N VAL A 195 3.17 2.20 27.34
CA VAL A 195 3.21 3.30 28.31
C VAL A 195 2.61 2.87 29.66
N GLY A 196 1.69 1.91 29.66
CA GLY A 196 1.12 1.29 30.86
C GLY A 196 -0.39 1.45 31.00
N PHE A 197 -1.10 1.70 29.90
CA PHE A 197 -2.56 1.86 29.92
C PHE A 197 -3.28 0.54 29.67
N TRP A 198 -4.38 0.37 30.39
CA TRP A 198 -5.37 -0.67 30.14
C TRP A 198 -6.49 -0.10 29.27
N HIS A 199 -7.35 -0.96 28.73
CA HIS A 199 -8.51 -0.47 27.98
C HIS A 199 -9.48 0.27 28.90
N GLU A 200 -9.95 1.43 28.45
CA GLU A 200 -10.80 2.34 29.25
C GLU A 200 -12.15 1.70 29.61
N HIS A 201 -12.67 0.77 28.80
CA HIS A 201 -13.89 0.02 29.13
C HIS A 201 -13.66 -1.14 30.12
N THR A 202 -12.43 -1.41 30.55
CA THR A 202 -12.14 -2.45 31.57
C THR A 202 -12.10 -1.89 32.99
N ARG A 203 -12.32 -0.58 33.15
CA ARG A 203 -12.25 0.09 34.44
C ARG A 203 -13.23 -0.51 35.47
N PRO A 204 -12.84 -0.60 36.75
CA PRO A 204 -13.73 -1.07 37.82
C PRO A 204 -15.02 -0.25 38.00
N ASP A 205 -14.98 1.04 37.67
CA ASP A 205 -16.10 2.00 37.78
C ASP A 205 -16.87 2.19 36.46
N ARG A 206 -16.51 1.48 35.38
CA ARG A 206 -17.12 1.65 34.04
C ARG A 206 -18.65 1.54 34.03
N ASP A 207 -19.23 0.73 34.92
CA ASP A 207 -20.68 0.45 34.93
C ASP A 207 -21.47 1.70 35.34
N ASP A 208 -20.82 2.75 35.85
CA ASP A 208 -21.41 4.07 36.07
C ASP A 208 -21.52 4.90 34.75
N TYR A 209 -20.82 4.49 33.68
CA TYR A 209 -20.62 5.26 32.44
C TYR A 209 -21.05 4.55 31.15
N VAL A 210 -20.87 3.23 31.05
CA VAL A 210 -21.20 2.42 29.86
C VAL A 210 -22.00 1.18 30.25
N ASP A 211 -22.81 0.68 29.31
CA ASP A 211 -23.52 -0.59 29.40
C ASP A 211 -22.87 -1.62 28.46
N ILE A 212 -22.64 -2.84 28.96
CA ILE A 212 -22.06 -3.96 28.19
C ILE A 212 -23.15 -4.98 27.86
N PHE A 213 -23.31 -5.30 26.57
CA PHE A 213 -24.31 -6.23 26.06
C PHE A 213 -23.71 -7.61 25.82
N TYR A 214 -23.51 -8.39 26.89
CA TYR A 214 -22.86 -9.72 26.80
C TYR A 214 -23.50 -10.69 25.81
N LYS A 215 -24.81 -10.59 25.55
CA LYS A 215 -25.50 -11.44 24.56
C LYS A 215 -25.09 -11.14 23.11
N SER A 216 -24.65 -9.91 22.86
CA SER A 216 -24.18 -9.41 21.58
C SER A 216 -22.71 -9.74 21.32
N ILE A 217 -21.96 -10.22 22.33
CA ILE A 217 -20.52 -10.51 22.22
C ILE A 217 -20.29 -11.91 21.65
N GLN A 218 -19.32 -12.06 20.74
CA GLN A 218 -18.94 -13.34 20.16
C GLN A 218 -18.62 -14.39 21.26
N PRO A 219 -19.07 -15.66 21.10
CA PRO A 219 -18.76 -16.70 22.07
C PRO A 219 -17.26 -16.83 22.33
N GLY A 220 -16.84 -16.76 23.60
CA GLY A 220 -15.44 -16.86 24.01
C GLY A 220 -14.65 -15.54 23.97
N GLN A 221 -15.28 -14.41 23.63
CA GLN A 221 -14.66 -13.08 23.63
C GLN A 221 -15.11 -12.18 24.80
N ASP A 222 -15.95 -12.70 25.69
CA ASP A 222 -16.50 -12.01 26.84
C ASP A 222 -15.45 -11.61 27.88
N TYR A 223 -14.33 -12.35 27.96
CA TYR A 223 -13.22 -12.03 28.85
C TYR A 223 -12.59 -10.65 28.57
N ASN A 224 -12.61 -10.16 27.32
CA ASN A 224 -12.09 -8.82 26.96
C ASN A 224 -12.91 -7.67 27.54
N PHE A 225 -14.11 -7.98 28.05
CA PHE A 225 -15.02 -7.02 28.68
C PHE A 225 -15.07 -7.22 30.19
N GLU A 226 -14.26 -8.08 30.78
CA GLU A 226 -14.20 -8.22 32.24
C GLU A 226 -13.62 -6.96 32.90
N LYS A 227 -14.03 -6.68 34.15
CA LYS A 227 -13.46 -5.55 34.90
C LYS A 227 -12.08 -5.95 35.38
N SER A 228 -11.11 -5.09 35.13
CA SER A 228 -9.76 -5.24 35.66
C SER A 228 -9.77 -5.22 37.18
N LYS A 229 -8.85 -5.98 37.80
CA LYS A 229 -8.75 -6.04 39.25
C LYS A 229 -8.27 -4.70 39.81
N PRO A 230 -8.77 -4.26 40.98
CA PRO A 230 -8.32 -3.02 41.61
C PRO A 230 -6.79 -2.96 41.79
N GLU A 231 -6.14 -4.07 42.10
CA GLU A 231 -4.69 -4.13 42.31
C GLU A 231 -3.86 -3.90 41.04
N GLU A 232 -4.47 -3.95 39.86
CA GLU A 232 -3.79 -3.85 38.57
C GLU A 232 -3.98 -2.49 37.88
N VAL A 233 -5.00 -1.72 38.29
CA VAL A 233 -5.46 -0.51 37.60
C VAL A 233 -5.71 0.69 38.55
N ASP A 234 -5.25 1.88 38.16
CA ASP A 234 -5.32 3.18 38.86
C ASP A 234 -5.49 4.34 37.86
N SER A 235 -6.53 5.18 37.99
CA SER A 235 -6.86 6.26 37.02
C SER A 235 -6.14 7.53 37.41
N LEU A 236 -5.46 7.51 38.56
CA LEU A 236 -4.77 8.67 39.10
C LEU A 236 -5.75 9.84 39.32
N GLY A 237 -7.02 9.50 39.61
CA GLY A 237 -8.12 10.44 39.85
C GLY A 237 -8.73 11.08 38.60
N GLU A 238 -8.40 10.61 37.39
CA GLU A 238 -9.01 11.10 36.15
C GLU A 238 -10.47 10.61 35.97
N PRO A 239 -11.34 11.42 35.32
CA PRO A 239 -12.70 11.03 34.94
C PRO A 239 -12.69 9.88 33.90
N TYR A 240 -13.88 9.34 33.59
CA TYR A 240 -14.03 8.40 32.48
C TYR A 240 -13.86 9.13 31.15
N ASP A 241 -13.02 8.60 30.26
CA ASP A 241 -12.70 9.23 28.99
C ASP A 241 -13.30 8.45 27.81
N PHE A 242 -14.43 8.92 27.30
CA PHE A 242 -15.11 8.30 26.16
C PHE A 242 -14.28 8.38 24.86
N ASP A 243 -13.41 9.40 24.75
CA ASP A 243 -12.58 9.65 23.59
C ASP A 243 -11.19 9.00 23.70
N SER A 244 -10.92 8.26 24.79
CA SER A 244 -9.64 7.59 25.00
C SER A 244 -9.28 6.71 23.81
N ILE A 245 -8.03 6.80 23.35
CA ILE A 245 -7.49 5.90 22.33
C ILE A 245 -7.56 4.44 22.79
N MET A 246 -7.60 4.21 24.11
CA MET A 246 -7.68 2.89 24.74
C MET A 246 -9.11 2.37 24.90
N HIS A 247 -10.13 3.07 24.42
CA HIS A 247 -11.53 2.61 24.49
C HIS A 247 -11.89 1.73 23.27
N TYR A 248 -12.67 0.66 23.48
CA TYR A 248 -13.24 -0.12 22.37
C TYR A 248 -14.36 0.62 21.63
N ALA A 249 -14.54 0.30 20.35
CA ALA A 249 -15.69 0.79 19.60
C ALA A 249 -16.98 0.06 20.03
N ARG A 250 -18.13 0.61 19.65
CA ARG A 250 -19.45 0.14 20.07
C ARG A 250 -19.76 -1.31 19.68
N ASP A 251 -19.15 -1.80 18.62
CA ASP A 251 -19.38 -3.08 17.95
C ASP A 251 -18.18 -4.04 18.03
N THR A 252 -17.14 -3.68 18.77
CA THR A 252 -15.95 -4.53 18.93
C THR A 252 -16.36 -5.89 19.50
N PHE A 253 -15.90 -6.99 18.89
CA PHE A 253 -16.28 -8.38 19.19
C PHE A 253 -17.79 -8.68 19.11
N SER A 254 -18.53 -7.96 18.26
CA SER A 254 -19.96 -8.20 18.06
C SER A 254 -20.25 -9.48 17.27
N ARG A 255 -21.36 -10.16 17.60
CA ARG A 255 -21.89 -11.35 16.89
C ARG A 255 -22.51 -11.04 15.54
N GLY A 256 -22.75 -9.77 15.21
CA GLY A 256 -23.33 -9.37 13.93
C GLY A 256 -23.22 -7.86 13.71
N THR A 257 -23.27 -7.46 12.44
CA THR A 257 -22.94 -6.11 11.95
C THR A 257 -23.80 -4.97 12.54
N PHE A 258 -24.94 -5.28 13.15
CA PHE A 258 -25.87 -4.28 13.72
C PHE A 258 -26.10 -4.42 15.23
N HIS A 259 -25.21 -5.12 15.94
CA HIS A 259 -25.31 -5.29 17.38
C HIS A 259 -24.19 -4.55 18.11
N ASP A 260 -24.57 -3.62 18.98
CA ASP A 260 -23.62 -2.98 19.89
C ASP A 260 -23.27 -3.93 21.04
N THR A 261 -21.98 -4.03 21.36
CA THR A 261 -21.43 -4.70 22.54
C THR A 261 -21.20 -3.71 23.70
N ILE A 262 -20.96 -2.43 23.39
CA ILE A 262 -20.78 -1.34 24.39
C ILE A 262 -21.61 -0.13 23.98
N LEU A 263 -22.38 0.45 24.90
CA LEU A 263 -23.00 1.76 24.69
C LEU A 263 -22.76 2.71 25.87
N PRO A 264 -22.41 3.98 25.62
CA PRO A 264 -22.38 5.02 26.64
C PRO A 264 -23.76 5.29 27.23
N LYS A 265 -23.82 5.48 28.54
CA LYS A 265 -25.03 5.89 29.24
C LYS A 265 -25.41 7.32 28.84
N PRO A 266 -26.69 7.60 28.57
CA PRO A 266 -27.10 8.92 28.11
C PRO A 266 -26.90 9.97 29.21
N SER A 267 -26.07 10.97 28.94
CA SER A 267 -25.98 12.19 29.75
C SER A 267 -26.80 13.28 29.05
N SER A 268 -27.91 13.69 29.64
CA SER A 268 -28.76 14.78 29.13
C SER A 268 -29.38 14.53 27.72
N GLY A 269 -29.67 13.27 27.39
CA GLY A 269 -30.37 12.89 26.15
C GLY A 269 -29.49 12.58 24.94
N PHE A 270 -28.19 12.87 25.01
CA PHE A 270 -27.20 12.53 23.97
C PHE A 270 -26.24 11.45 24.50
N ARG A 271 -25.80 10.56 23.60
CA ARG A 271 -24.77 9.55 23.89
C ARG A 271 -23.44 10.03 23.29
N SER A 272 -22.38 10.00 24.09
CA SER A 272 -21.02 10.29 23.61
C SER A 272 -20.60 9.28 22.55
N GLU A 273 -19.71 9.70 21.64
CA GLU A 273 -19.03 8.78 20.73
C GLU A 273 -17.91 8.05 21.47
N ILE A 274 -17.57 6.83 21.04
CA ILE A 274 -16.53 5.99 21.67
C ILE A 274 -15.76 5.21 20.62
N GLY A 275 -14.50 4.88 20.94
CA GLY A 275 -13.68 3.96 20.13
C GLY A 275 -12.92 4.62 18.98
N GLN A 276 -12.64 5.92 19.07
CA GLN A 276 -11.82 6.61 18.07
C GLN A 276 -10.42 5.97 17.92
N ARG A 277 -9.85 6.06 16.72
CA ARG A 277 -8.51 5.54 16.36
C ARG A 277 -7.69 6.58 15.61
N ILE A 278 -7.75 7.82 16.07
CA ILE A 278 -7.14 8.98 15.41
C ILE A 278 -5.91 9.45 16.20
N GLN A 279 -6.09 9.80 17.48
CA GLN A 279 -5.03 10.41 18.29
C GLN A 279 -5.26 10.23 19.80
N LEU A 280 -4.29 10.64 20.61
CA LEU A 280 -4.47 10.73 22.07
C LEU A 280 -5.54 11.75 22.44
N SER A 281 -6.41 11.37 23.38
CA SER A 281 -7.36 12.27 24.02
C SER A 281 -6.68 13.12 25.10
N GLU A 282 -7.34 14.20 25.51
CA GLU A 282 -6.87 15.03 26.62
C GLU A 282 -6.79 14.25 27.95
N GLY A 283 -7.66 13.25 28.18
CA GLY A 283 -7.57 12.41 29.37
C GLY A 283 -6.41 11.42 29.30
N ASP A 284 -6.13 10.83 28.14
CA ASP A 284 -4.94 9.98 27.93
C ASP A 284 -3.66 10.77 28.29
N ILE A 285 -3.55 12.01 27.81
CA ILE A 285 -2.40 12.88 28.03
C ILE A 285 -2.25 13.23 29.52
N ARG A 286 -3.32 13.66 30.18
CA ARG A 286 -3.28 14.00 31.62
C ARG A 286 -2.92 12.79 32.48
N GLN A 287 -3.49 11.63 32.16
CA GLN A 287 -3.21 10.40 32.89
C GLN A 287 -1.75 9.96 32.73
N ALA A 288 -1.20 10.04 31.52
CA ALA A 288 0.21 9.73 31.27
C ALA A 288 1.13 10.69 32.03
N LYS A 289 0.79 12.00 32.05
CA LYS A 289 1.53 13.01 32.81
C LYS A 289 1.56 12.72 34.30
N LYS A 290 0.45 12.26 34.88
CA LYS A 290 0.37 11.84 36.28
C LYS A 290 1.16 10.55 36.54
N LEU A 291 1.05 9.55 35.64
CA LEU A 291 1.69 8.25 35.79
C LEU A 291 3.22 8.38 35.86
N TYR A 292 3.78 9.20 34.97
CA TYR A 292 5.23 9.45 34.88
C TYR A 292 5.71 10.65 35.69
N LYS A 293 4.82 11.29 36.46
CA LYS A 293 5.11 12.49 37.28
C LYS A 293 5.83 13.57 36.47
N CYS A 294 5.27 13.90 35.32
CA CYS A 294 5.85 14.89 34.43
C CYS A 294 6.02 16.24 35.15
N PRO A 295 7.11 16.98 34.88
CA PRO A 295 7.31 18.31 35.42
C PRO A 295 6.13 19.23 35.10
N ALA A 296 5.77 20.10 36.05
CA ALA A 296 4.67 21.06 35.88
C ALA A 296 4.98 22.15 34.83
N CYS A 297 6.27 22.32 34.53
CA CYS A 297 6.80 23.34 33.64
C CYS A 297 7.83 22.75 32.68
N GLY A 298 7.91 23.33 31.48
CA GLY A 298 8.72 22.84 30.38
C GLY A 298 8.00 21.78 29.53
N SER A 299 8.57 21.47 28.37
CA SER A 299 7.97 20.61 27.37
C SER A 299 9.03 19.94 26.50
N THR A 300 8.61 18.96 25.70
CA THR A 300 9.41 18.49 24.58
C THR A 300 9.36 19.53 23.46
N LEU A 301 10.51 19.92 22.93
CA LEU A 301 10.66 20.91 21.87
C LEU A 301 11.20 20.19 20.62
N LEU A 302 10.40 20.20 19.55
CA LEU A 302 10.63 19.45 18.31
C LEU A 302 10.87 20.36 17.10
N SER A 303 10.63 21.66 17.24
CA SER A 303 10.82 22.64 16.17
C SER A 303 12.31 22.94 15.96
N GLU A 304 12.65 23.56 14.84
CA GLU A 304 14.05 23.89 14.56
C GLU A 304 14.57 25.04 15.42
N THR A 305 13.67 25.93 15.83
CA THR A 305 13.97 26.97 16.80
C THR A 305 12.83 27.05 17.80
N ALA A 306 13.16 27.28 19.07
CA ALA A 306 12.17 27.66 20.06
C ALA A 306 12.83 28.41 21.22
N GLU A 307 12.01 29.19 21.92
CA GLU A 307 12.38 29.88 23.14
C GLU A 307 12.02 29.04 24.36
N LEU A 308 12.90 29.02 25.36
CA LEU A 308 12.67 28.33 26.62
C LEU A 308 11.98 29.31 27.57
N ILE A 309 10.66 29.14 27.71
CA ILE A 309 9.82 30.00 28.54
C ILE A 309 9.26 29.17 29.71
N PRO A 310 9.62 29.48 30.96
CA PRO A 310 9.07 28.79 32.12
C PRO A 310 7.65 29.28 32.44
N SER A 311 6.70 28.35 32.56
CA SER A 311 5.30 28.64 32.84
C SER A 311 4.98 28.78 34.33
N THR A 312 5.78 28.16 35.21
CA THR A 312 5.59 28.19 36.67
C THR A 312 6.93 28.24 37.40
N ALA A 313 6.97 28.87 38.57
CA ALA A 313 8.13 28.76 39.46
C ALA A 313 8.28 27.32 39.98
N GLY A 314 9.52 26.87 40.16
CA GLY A 314 9.89 25.51 40.57
C GLY A 314 10.78 24.82 39.56
N LYS A 315 10.56 23.50 39.38
CA LYS A 315 11.33 22.67 38.45
C LYS A 315 10.69 22.66 37.06
N CYS A 316 11.40 23.23 36.09
CA CYS A 316 11.07 23.17 34.67
C CYS A 316 12.06 22.25 33.94
N VAL A 317 11.56 21.45 32.99
CA VAL A 317 12.40 20.57 32.17
C VAL A 317 12.03 20.71 30.71
N TRP A 318 13.01 21.04 29.88
CA TRP A 318 12.87 21.01 28.42
C TRP A 318 13.67 19.85 27.83
N ARG A 319 13.05 19.15 26.87
CA ARG A 319 13.67 18.06 26.11
C ARG A 319 13.73 18.52 24.67
N ILE A 320 14.90 18.94 24.22
CA ILE A 320 15.08 19.38 22.84
C ILE A 320 15.43 18.14 22.03
N VAL A 321 14.65 17.86 20.98
CA VAL A 321 14.90 16.74 20.07
C VAL A 321 14.99 17.26 18.65
N ALA A 322 16.14 17.06 18.04
CA ALA A 322 16.44 17.34 16.64
C ALA A 322 16.49 16.04 15.83
N ALA A 323 16.54 16.14 14.50
CA ALA A 323 16.76 15.00 13.63
C ALA A 323 18.21 14.50 13.72
N GLU A 324 18.44 13.21 13.48
CA GLU A 324 19.81 12.65 13.48
C GLU A 324 20.67 13.32 12.39
N GLY A 325 21.89 13.71 12.75
CA GLY A 325 22.76 14.51 11.87
C GLY A 325 22.52 16.03 11.94
N GLN A 326 21.72 16.52 12.89
CA GLN A 326 21.64 17.95 13.23
C GLN A 326 22.44 18.28 14.49
N THR A 327 22.95 19.51 14.56
CA THR A 327 23.62 20.05 15.77
C THR A 327 22.71 21.07 16.45
N ILE A 328 22.56 20.98 17.78
CA ILE A 328 21.74 21.90 18.56
C ILE A 328 22.64 22.97 19.18
N PHE A 329 22.36 24.24 18.87
CA PHE A 329 22.95 25.41 19.49
C PHE A 329 21.95 26.01 20.47
N LEU A 330 22.31 26.06 21.75
CA LEU A 330 21.46 26.56 22.82
C LEU A 330 22.10 27.78 23.47
N ASN A 331 21.45 28.94 23.34
CA ASN A 331 21.87 30.17 24.00
C ASN A 331 21.03 30.40 25.26
N LEU A 332 21.68 30.45 26.42
CA LEU A 332 21.04 30.62 27.73
C LEU A 332 21.55 31.85 28.45
N THR A 333 20.71 32.45 29.29
CA THR A 333 21.10 33.51 30.22
C THR A 333 20.71 33.14 31.65
N GLY A 334 21.61 33.42 32.60
CA GLY A 334 21.38 33.24 34.03
C GLY A 334 20.88 34.50 34.74
N SER A 335 20.71 35.62 34.02
CA SER A 335 20.46 36.96 34.59
C SER A 335 19.25 37.10 35.54
N PHE A 336 18.32 36.15 35.54
CA PHE A 336 17.16 36.12 36.43
C PHE A 336 17.35 35.20 37.66
N LEU A 337 18.44 34.44 37.72
CA LEU A 337 18.75 33.50 38.80
C LEU A 337 19.31 34.26 40.00
N LEU A 338 18.90 33.84 41.19
CA LEU A 338 19.48 34.33 42.43
C LEU A 338 20.96 33.91 42.53
N PRO A 339 21.83 34.74 43.15
CA PRO A 339 23.22 34.37 43.41
C PRO A 339 23.31 33.04 44.16
N PRO A 340 24.24 32.13 43.78
CA PRO A 340 24.35 30.83 44.43
C PRO A 340 24.80 30.98 45.88
N THR A 341 24.29 30.13 46.77
CA THR A 341 24.66 30.11 48.19
C THR A 341 25.95 29.34 48.44
N THR A 342 26.30 28.43 47.53
CA THR A 342 27.53 27.62 47.51
C THR A 342 28.26 27.75 46.17
N ALA A 343 29.30 26.96 45.92
CA ALA A 343 29.89 26.89 44.58
C ALA A 343 28.81 26.45 43.57
N CYS A 344 28.76 27.07 42.37
CA CYS A 344 27.72 26.77 41.38
C CYS A 344 27.62 25.27 41.05
N ILE A 345 28.72 24.52 41.13
CA ILE A 345 28.75 23.06 40.95
C ILE A 345 27.84 22.33 41.97
N ASP A 346 27.78 22.81 43.21
CA ASP A 346 27.03 22.20 44.32
C ASP A 346 25.60 22.75 44.46
N GLU A 347 25.31 23.90 43.84
CA GLU A 347 24.02 24.57 43.95
C GLU A 347 22.89 23.74 43.31
N LYS A 348 21.86 23.38 44.07
CA LYS A 348 20.72 22.56 43.57
C LYS A 348 19.49 23.38 43.18
N GLU A 349 19.40 24.59 43.70
CA GLU A 349 18.30 25.53 43.52
C GLU A 349 18.82 26.76 42.76
N ASN A 350 17.97 27.45 42.00
CA ASN A 350 18.37 28.63 41.21
C ASN A 350 19.53 28.37 40.23
N ALA A 351 19.47 27.24 39.54
CA ALA A 351 20.47 26.85 38.54
C ALA A 351 19.80 26.28 37.27
N ILE A 352 20.45 26.49 36.13
CA ILE A 352 20.15 25.84 34.86
C ILE A 352 21.22 24.77 34.62
N VAL A 353 20.80 23.53 34.40
CA VAL A 353 21.68 22.41 34.07
C VAL A 353 21.37 21.93 32.66
N VAL A 354 22.37 21.95 31.78
CA VAL A 354 22.27 21.44 30.41
C VAL A 354 23.00 20.10 30.33
N LYS A 355 22.31 19.07 29.88
CA LYS A 355 22.84 17.71 29.74
C LYS A 355 22.76 17.23 28.30
N ASP A 356 23.76 16.46 27.88
CA ASP A 356 23.90 15.95 26.52
C ASP A 356 23.15 14.62 26.34
N GLY A 357 21.97 14.67 25.74
CA GLY A 357 21.12 13.51 25.53
C GLY A 357 19.73 13.65 26.17
N TYR A 358 19.13 12.50 26.52
CA TYR A 358 17.70 12.40 26.87
C TYR A 358 17.43 12.03 28.34
N MET A 359 18.46 11.67 29.11
CA MET A 359 18.31 11.18 30.48
C MET A 359 18.74 12.19 31.53
N THR A 360 18.17 12.06 32.73
CA THR A 360 18.61 12.81 33.92
C THR A 360 20.06 12.54 34.32
N LYS A 361 20.60 11.36 33.96
CA LYS A 361 22.00 10.93 34.20
C LYS A 361 22.95 11.21 33.03
N ALA A 362 22.48 11.89 31.98
CA ALA A 362 23.33 12.27 30.85
C ALA A 362 24.49 13.18 31.30
N PRO A 363 25.63 13.18 30.56
CA PRO A 363 26.76 14.08 30.83
C PRO A 363 26.30 15.54 30.90
N VAL A 364 26.76 16.28 31.91
CA VAL A 364 26.47 17.71 32.02
C VAL A 364 27.40 18.46 31.09
N LEU A 365 26.85 19.23 30.15
CA LEU A 365 27.60 20.10 29.25
C LEU A 365 27.91 21.44 29.91
N ASP A 366 26.91 22.01 30.57
CA ASP A 366 27.07 23.29 31.27
C ASP A 366 26.12 23.40 32.46
N LYS A 367 26.51 24.22 33.43
CA LYS A 367 25.70 24.56 34.61
C LYS A 367 25.83 26.05 34.90
N ILE A 368 24.71 26.76 34.85
CA ILE A 368 24.63 28.21 34.99
C ILE A 368 23.94 28.54 36.32
N CYS A 369 24.59 29.34 37.17
CA CYS A 369 24.06 29.83 38.44
C CYS A 369 24.38 31.31 38.63
N GLY A 370 23.52 32.04 39.35
CA GLY A 370 23.71 33.46 39.65
C GLY A 370 23.48 34.41 38.48
N ASP A 371 23.63 35.71 38.76
CA ASP A 371 23.38 36.80 37.81
C ASP A 371 24.54 36.97 36.81
N GLU A 372 24.69 35.98 35.94
CA GLU A 372 25.53 36.10 34.75
C GLU A 372 24.77 36.86 33.67
N THR A 373 25.17 38.11 33.44
CA THR A 373 24.52 39.06 32.51
C THR A 373 24.74 38.74 31.03
N GLY A 374 25.60 37.76 30.71
CA GLY A 374 25.90 37.30 29.36
C GLY A 374 25.09 36.08 28.92
N TYR A 375 24.95 35.90 27.61
CA TYR A 375 24.47 34.65 27.03
C TYR A 375 25.62 33.65 26.91
N ARG A 376 25.39 32.41 27.33
CA ARG A 376 26.28 31.27 27.08
C ARG A 376 25.71 30.39 25.98
N THR A 377 26.54 30.04 25.01
CA THR A 377 26.19 29.12 23.92
C THR A 377 26.69 27.73 24.27
N VAL A 378 25.78 26.77 24.37
CA VAL A 378 26.06 25.34 24.55
C VAL A 378 25.77 24.62 23.23
N VAL A 379 26.66 23.73 22.82
CA VAL A 379 26.53 22.94 21.58
C VAL A 379 26.37 21.47 21.95
N SER A 380 25.38 20.79 21.38
CA SER A 380 25.17 19.35 21.61
C SER A 380 26.19 18.50 20.86
N THR A 381 26.50 17.30 21.37
CA THR A 381 27.26 16.30 20.58
C THR A 381 26.35 15.39 19.76
N GLY A 382 25.06 15.35 20.07
CA GLY A 382 24.07 14.56 19.34
C GLY A 382 22.77 15.31 19.07
N SER A 383 21.73 14.55 18.74
CA SER A 383 20.40 15.05 18.33
C SER A 383 19.48 15.44 19.49
N ARG A 384 19.92 15.33 20.75
CA ARG A 384 19.08 15.57 21.93
C ARG A 384 19.78 16.35 23.03
N LEU A 385 19.08 17.31 23.63
CA LEU A 385 19.50 17.99 24.86
C LEU A 385 18.42 17.91 25.94
N TYR A 386 18.87 17.76 27.18
CA TYR A 386 18.02 17.78 28.36
C TYR A 386 18.38 19.00 29.22
N VAL A 387 17.45 19.96 29.32
CA VAL A 387 17.66 21.21 30.05
C VAL A 387 16.77 21.23 31.28
N GLU A 388 17.37 21.45 32.45
CA GLU A 388 16.68 21.46 33.74
C GLU A 388 16.89 22.82 34.41
N LEU A 389 15.80 23.52 34.70
CA LEU A 389 15.80 24.76 35.48
C LEU A 389 15.14 24.48 36.82
N HIS A 390 15.83 24.78 37.91
CA HIS A 390 15.23 24.91 39.22
C HIS A 390 15.29 26.37 39.64
N THR A 391 14.14 27.01 39.88
CA THR A 391 14.12 28.40 40.36
C THR A 391 12.91 28.67 41.24
N THR A 392 13.10 29.54 42.24
CA THR A 392 12.00 30.06 43.07
C THR A 392 11.32 31.29 42.47
N LEU A 393 11.90 31.88 41.41
CA LEU A 393 11.39 33.08 40.75
C LEU A 393 10.84 32.73 39.37
N LEU A 394 9.76 33.40 38.98
CA LEU A 394 9.18 33.28 37.64
C LEU A 394 9.76 34.40 36.76
N PRO A 395 10.63 34.10 35.78
CA PRO A 395 11.17 35.13 34.91
C PRO A 395 10.09 35.65 33.95
N VAL A 396 10.18 36.95 33.65
CA VAL A 396 9.25 37.65 32.74
C VAL A 396 9.67 37.48 31.26
N PHE A 397 10.88 36.98 31.02
CA PHE A 397 11.49 36.82 29.69
C PHE A 397 11.95 35.38 29.46
N PRO A 398 12.12 34.95 28.19
CA PRO A 398 12.70 33.65 27.88
C PRO A 398 14.09 33.49 28.49
N ILE A 399 14.36 32.31 29.06
CA ILE A 399 15.65 32.00 29.70
C ILE A 399 16.74 31.66 28.68
N GLY A 400 16.33 31.44 27.43
CA GLY A 400 17.20 31.11 26.32
C GLY A 400 16.44 30.75 25.06
N LYS A 401 17.19 30.56 23.98
CA LYS A 401 16.69 30.15 22.67
C LYS A 401 17.61 29.08 22.12
N TYR A 402 17.03 28.02 21.56
CA TYR A 402 17.80 27.03 20.80
C TYR A 402 17.53 27.14 19.31
N THR A 403 18.51 26.68 18.54
CA THR A 403 18.45 26.50 17.10
C THR A 403 19.09 25.15 16.77
N SER A 404 18.36 24.25 16.12
CA SER A 404 18.93 23.06 15.49
C SER A 404 19.30 23.39 14.05
N VAL A 405 20.57 23.15 13.69
CA VAL A 405 21.09 23.39 12.35
C VAL A 405 21.32 22.03 11.68
N CYS A 406 20.79 21.84 10.48
CA CYS A 406 21.10 20.68 9.66
C CYS A 406 22.43 20.86 8.92
N GLY A 407 23.13 19.75 8.73
CA GLY A 407 24.41 19.75 8.04
C GLY A 407 25.62 19.82 8.96
N GLY A 408 26.80 19.90 8.36
CA GLY A 408 28.10 19.90 9.02
C GLY A 408 28.90 18.62 8.78
N PRO A 409 30.16 18.59 9.24
CA PRO A 409 31.02 17.42 9.09
C PRO A 409 30.69 16.35 10.14
N ILE A 410 30.55 15.10 9.69
CA ILE A 410 30.31 13.93 10.52
C ILE A 410 31.54 13.02 10.44
N PHE A 411 32.21 12.80 11.56
CA PHE A 411 33.37 11.91 11.67
C PHE A 411 32.97 10.63 12.40
N ALA A 412 32.54 9.63 11.64
CA ALA A 412 32.11 8.35 12.18
C ALA A 412 32.21 7.25 11.11
N ASP A 413 32.51 6.03 11.53
CA ASP A 413 32.54 4.86 10.64
C ASP A 413 31.13 4.32 10.34
N SER A 414 30.12 4.74 11.09
CA SER A 414 28.72 4.39 10.85
C SER A 414 27.80 5.39 11.52
N GLY A 415 26.62 5.61 10.97
CA GLY A 415 25.62 6.47 11.58
C GLY A 415 24.34 6.58 10.77
N VAL A 416 23.49 7.53 11.20
CA VAL A 416 22.21 7.81 10.56
C VAL A 416 22.11 9.31 10.32
N ILE A 417 21.58 9.69 9.16
CA ILE A 417 21.28 11.07 8.78
C ILE A 417 19.81 11.14 8.44
N GLN A 418 19.10 12.04 9.08
CA GLN A 418 17.68 12.28 8.87
C GLN A 418 17.46 13.68 8.31
N SER A 419 16.44 13.81 7.46
CA SER A 419 15.98 15.14 7.05
C SER A 419 15.46 15.93 8.27
N PRO A 420 15.52 17.26 8.25
CA PRO A 420 15.02 18.06 9.38
C PRO A 420 13.54 17.73 9.69
N ARG A 421 13.21 17.68 10.98
CA ARG A 421 11.88 17.30 11.54
C ARG A 421 11.42 15.86 11.28
N TYR A 422 12.23 15.02 10.63
CA TYR A 422 11.90 13.62 10.44
C TYR A 422 11.50 12.95 11.77
N PRO A 423 10.42 12.15 11.81
CA PRO A 423 9.66 11.59 10.68
C PRO A 423 8.49 12.46 10.16
N GLU A 424 8.34 13.69 10.67
CA GLU A 424 7.41 14.68 10.14
C GLU A 424 7.93 15.34 8.87
N SER A 425 7.09 16.13 8.21
CA SER A 425 7.49 16.75 6.94
C SER A 425 8.67 17.70 7.08
N TYR A 426 9.63 17.64 6.16
CA TYR A 426 10.78 18.56 6.14
C TYR A 426 10.33 20.02 5.90
N PRO A 427 11.13 21.04 6.27
CA PRO A 427 10.79 22.44 6.05
C PRO A 427 10.84 22.87 4.58
N PRO A 428 10.03 23.87 4.19
CA PRO A 428 10.19 24.53 2.89
C PRO A 428 11.49 25.33 2.84
N ASN A 429 12.10 25.45 1.66
CA ASN A 429 13.35 26.20 1.41
C ASN A 429 14.55 25.74 2.27
N ALA A 430 14.59 24.46 2.64
CA ALA A 430 15.69 23.88 3.37
C ALA A 430 16.90 23.68 2.44
N ASP A 431 18.08 24.10 2.91
CA ASP A 431 19.36 23.83 2.26
C ASP A 431 20.32 23.25 3.31
N CYS A 432 20.37 21.93 3.36
CA CYS A 432 21.13 21.19 4.37
C CYS A 432 22.31 20.48 3.71
N PHE A 433 23.50 20.64 4.29
CA PHE A 433 24.75 20.16 3.70
C PHE A 433 25.56 19.33 4.70
N TRP A 434 25.70 18.04 4.46
CA TRP A 434 26.47 17.11 5.30
C TRP A 434 27.72 16.62 4.59
N THR A 435 28.83 16.54 5.32
CA THR A 435 30.06 15.87 4.85
C THR A 435 30.37 14.70 5.77
N VAL A 436 30.21 13.48 5.26
CA VAL A 436 30.52 12.26 6.00
C VAL A 436 31.98 11.89 5.77
N HIS A 437 32.72 11.67 6.85
CA HIS A 437 34.11 11.24 6.86
C HIS A 437 34.23 9.91 7.61
N VAL A 438 34.65 8.85 6.89
CA VAL A 438 34.98 7.55 7.48
C VAL A 438 36.49 7.38 7.58
N SER A 439 36.93 6.36 8.33
CA SER A 439 38.36 6.00 8.46
C SER A 439 39.09 5.92 7.13
N GLU A 440 40.36 6.34 7.10
CA GLU A 440 41.19 6.31 5.90
C GLU A 440 41.36 4.88 5.35
N GLY A 441 41.34 4.75 4.02
CA GLY A 441 41.40 3.45 3.33
C GLY A 441 40.06 2.76 3.09
N TYR A 442 38.95 3.34 3.56
CA TYR A 442 37.59 2.87 3.32
C TYR A 442 36.81 3.82 2.41
N GLN A 443 35.74 3.31 1.80
CA GLN A 443 34.72 4.06 1.08
C GLN A 443 33.55 4.38 2.00
N VAL A 444 32.70 5.34 1.62
CA VAL A 444 31.43 5.62 2.31
C VAL A 444 30.32 4.93 1.53
N ALA A 445 29.59 4.04 2.19
CA ALA A 445 28.35 3.48 1.67
C ALA A 445 27.16 4.09 2.42
N VAL A 446 26.17 4.56 1.66
CA VAL A 446 24.89 5.04 2.16
C VAL A 446 23.78 4.10 1.70
N ASP A 447 23.03 3.61 2.67
CA ASP A 447 21.83 2.80 2.51
C ASP A 447 20.59 3.67 2.78
N ILE A 448 19.67 3.69 1.82
CA ILE A 448 18.45 4.48 1.92
C ILE A 448 17.39 3.68 2.66
N THR A 449 17.20 3.98 3.95
CA THR A 449 16.24 3.24 4.78
C THR A 449 14.80 3.71 4.60
N TYR A 450 14.59 5.02 4.35
CA TYR A 450 13.31 5.62 3.99
C TYR A 450 13.57 6.89 3.16
N PHE A 451 12.79 7.10 2.09
CA PHE A 451 12.95 8.28 1.24
C PHE A 451 11.63 8.66 0.56
N HIS A 452 11.12 9.84 0.92
CA HIS A 452 9.92 10.42 0.33
C HIS A 452 10.05 11.95 0.29
N LEU A 453 10.38 12.47 -0.90
CA LEU A 453 10.39 13.89 -1.24
C LEU A 453 9.32 14.20 -2.30
N GLU A 454 9.16 15.47 -2.65
CA GLU A 454 8.36 15.87 -3.81
C GLU A 454 8.84 15.15 -5.08
N GLN A 455 7.88 14.70 -5.90
CA GLN A 455 8.19 13.95 -7.11
C GLN A 455 8.14 14.84 -8.35
N HIS A 456 9.22 14.83 -9.12
CA HIS A 456 9.30 15.49 -10.41
C HIS A 456 10.18 14.68 -11.38
N LYS A 457 9.83 14.66 -12.67
CA LYS A 457 10.53 13.87 -13.71
C LYS A 457 12.04 14.13 -13.75
N ASP A 458 12.43 15.39 -13.56
CA ASP A 458 13.83 15.84 -13.59
C ASP A 458 14.38 16.25 -12.21
N CYS A 459 13.66 15.98 -11.11
CA CYS A 459 14.05 16.35 -9.74
C CYS A 459 14.46 17.83 -9.55
N ILE A 460 13.75 18.77 -10.18
CA ILE A 460 14.12 20.20 -10.16
C ILE A 460 13.67 20.94 -8.90
N TYR A 461 12.64 20.44 -8.22
CA TYR A 461 12.14 20.96 -6.94
C TYR A 461 12.96 20.32 -5.80
N ASP A 462 12.29 19.57 -4.92
CA ASP A 462 12.94 18.94 -3.79
C ASP A 462 13.82 17.76 -4.21
N ARG A 463 15.11 17.82 -3.85
CA ARG A 463 16.07 16.76 -4.19
C ARG A 463 17.16 16.60 -3.14
N VAL A 464 17.70 15.38 -3.08
CA VAL A 464 18.96 15.08 -2.40
C VAL A 464 20.02 14.74 -3.44
N VAL A 465 21.18 15.35 -3.32
CA VAL A 465 22.31 15.13 -4.22
C VAL A 465 23.51 14.60 -3.43
N PHE A 466 24.19 13.61 -4.01
CA PHE A 466 25.32 12.92 -3.41
C PHE A 466 26.58 13.14 -4.24
N TRP A 467 27.70 13.48 -3.62
CA TRP A 467 29.01 13.62 -4.26
C TRP A 467 30.11 12.88 -3.50
N GLU A 468 31.18 12.55 -4.22
CA GLU A 468 32.28 11.73 -3.72
C GLU A 468 33.32 12.48 -2.85
N SER A 469 33.41 13.81 -2.96
CA SER A 469 34.35 14.57 -2.12
C SER A 469 34.09 16.07 -2.18
N SER A 470 33.66 16.58 -3.34
CA SER A 470 33.30 17.98 -3.52
C SER A 470 32.14 18.17 -4.50
N GLU A 471 31.43 19.28 -4.36
CA GLU A 471 30.34 19.70 -5.27
C GLU A 471 30.83 20.03 -6.70
N SER A 472 32.15 20.03 -6.94
CA SER A 472 32.75 20.41 -8.23
C SER A 472 32.72 19.30 -9.28
N GLY A 473 32.46 18.05 -8.86
CA GLY A 473 32.38 16.88 -9.73
C GLY A 473 30.95 16.51 -10.15
N ALA A 474 30.83 15.55 -11.07
CA ALA A 474 29.53 14.96 -11.40
C ALA A 474 28.94 14.26 -10.16
N PRO A 475 27.64 14.45 -9.85
CA PRO A 475 27.02 13.82 -8.69
C PRO A 475 26.98 12.29 -8.86
N LEU A 476 27.15 11.57 -7.76
CA LEU A 476 26.97 10.12 -7.69
C LEU A 476 25.51 9.75 -7.92
N ALA A 477 24.60 10.53 -7.35
CA ALA A 477 23.16 10.40 -7.54
C ALA A 477 22.44 11.72 -7.23
N THR A 478 21.31 11.93 -7.92
CA THR A 478 20.31 12.95 -7.61
C THR A 478 18.98 12.24 -7.44
N LEU A 479 18.34 12.40 -6.27
CA LEU A 479 17.14 11.66 -5.89
C LEU A 479 16.00 12.63 -5.52
N CYS A 480 14.78 12.28 -5.92
CA CYS A 480 13.52 12.92 -5.54
C CYS A 480 12.38 11.89 -5.59
N GLY A 481 11.17 12.25 -5.15
CA GLY A 481 10.03 11.33 -5.09
C GLY A 481 10.20 10.23 -4.04
N VAL A 482 9.69 9.03 -4.34
CA VAL A 482 9.82 7.84 -3.49
C VAL A 482 10.93 6.95 -4.03
N VAL A 483 11.87 6.57 -3.16
CA VAL A 483 13.01 5.70 -3.53
C VAL A 483 13.09 4.54 -2.54
N THR A 484 13.08 3.31 -3.06
CA THR A 484 13.25 2.07 -2.29
C THR A 484 14.52 1.34 -2.72
N ASP A 485 15.18 0.67 -1.79
CA ASP A 485 16.27 -0.29 -2.01
C ASP A 485 17.42 0.20 -2.90
N ARG A 486 17.95 1.39 -2.57
CA ARG A 486 19.08 1.98 -3.28
C ARG A 486 20.25 2.22 -2.34
N GLN A 487 21.42 1.76 -2.77
CA GLN A 487 22.70 1.97 -2.09
C GLN A 487 23.58 2.87 -2.93
N ILE A 488 24.30 3.78 -2.28
CA ILE A 488 25.22 4.73 -2.92
C ILE A 488 26.57 4.56 -2.25
N VAL A 489 27.57 4.16 -3.03
CA VAL A 489 28.94 3.94 -2.52
C VAL A 489 29.90 4.88 -3.24
N THR A 490 30.85 5.47 -2.52
CA THR A 490 31.95 6.24 -3.11
C THR A 490 32.91 5.32 -3.86
N ARG A 491 33.57 5.81 -4.91
CA ARG A 491 34.44 4.95 -5.74
C ARG A 491 35.84 4.78 -5.14
N ARG A 492 36.42 5.83 -4.58
CA ARG A 492 37.80 5.82 -4.01
C ARG A 492 37.98 6.75 -2.81
N SER A 493 36.99 7.58 -2.50
CA SER A 493 37.07 8.55 -1.41
C SER A 493 36.52 7.98 -0.11
N ASN A 494 37.18 8.32 1.00
CA ASN A 494 36.68 8.08 2.36
C ASN A 494 35.73 9.20 2.84
N GLN A 495 35.25 10.02 1.91
CA GLN A 495 34.37 11.15 2.18
C GLN A 495 33.16 11.07 1.26
N MET A 496 32.00 11.52 1.73
CA MET A 496 30.81 11.73 0.90
C MET A 496 30.13 13.03 1.29
N VAL A 497 29.74 13.81 0.29
CA VAL A 497 28.97 15.05 0.47
C VAL A 497 27.52 14.77 0.11
N ILE A 498 26.60 15.15 1.00
CA ILE A 498 25.16 14.96 0.84
C ILE A 498 24.50 16.32 1.01
N ARG A 499 23.66 16.74 0.05
CA ARG A 499 22.93 18.00 0.14
C ARG A 499 21.45 17.82 -0.14
N LEU A 500 20.61 18.25 0.80
CA LEU A 500 19.17 18.39 0.62
C LEU A 500 18.86 19.82 0.21
N ILE A 501 18.09 19.98 -0.86
CA ILE A 501 17.54 21.25 -1.31
C ILE A 501 16.02 21.06 -1.42
N SER A 502 15.25 21.89 -0.71
CA SER A 502 13.79 21.98 -0.89
C SER A 502 13.35 23.37 -1.32
N ASP A 503 12.15 23.47 -1.87
CA ASP A 503 11.51 24.71 -2.26
C ASP A 503 10.29 25.05 -1.36
N ASN A 504 9.49 26.05 -1.75
CA ASN A 504 8.32 26.51 -1.00
C ASN A 504 6.99 25.83 -1.40
N SER A 505 7.05 24.70 -2.12
CA SER A 505 5.87 24.04 -2.67
C SER A 505 5.37 22.90 -1.76
N VAL A 506 5.72 21.64 -2.03
CA VAL A 506 5.13 20.45 -1.41
C VAL A 506 6.15 19.73 -0.54
N GLN A 507 5.93 19.72 0.78
CA GLN A 507 6.79 18.97 1.70
C GLN A 507 6.20 17.59 2.03
N LYS A 508 7.04 16.57 1.97
CA LYS A 508 6.75 15.18 2.35
C LYS A 508 7.51 14.79 3.63
N SER A 509 7.38 13.55 4.09
CA SER A 509 7.97 13.05 5.34
C SER A 509 9.51 13.03 5.36
N GLY A 510 10.19 13.23 4.22
CA GLY A 510 11.63 13.35 4.15
C GLY A 510 12.35 12.01 4.03
N PHE A 511 13.50 11.87 4.67
CA PHE A 511 14.34 10.67 4.54
C PHE A 511 15.07 10.28 5.82
N GLU A 512 15.45 9.00 5.89
CA GLU A 512 16.41 8.43 6.83
C GLU A 512 17.46 7.65 6.03
N LEU A 513 18.72 8.08 6.13
CA LEU A 513 19.87 7.48 5.47
C LEU A 513 20.75 6.83 6.52
N SER A 514 21.09 5.56 6.35
CA SER A 514 22.15 4.93 7.15
C SER A 514 23.44 4.96 6.36
N PHE A 515 24.54 5.35 6.98
CA PHE A 515 25.86 5.26 6.36
C PHE A 515 26.76 4.33 7.16
N VAL A 516 27.64 3.63 6.46
CA VAL A 516 28.69 2.80 7.04
C VAL A 516 29.96 2.91 6.20
N ARG A 517 31.11 2.68 6.83
CA ARG A 517 32.36 2.47 6.12
C ARG A 517 32.27 1.19 5.31
N GLU A 518 32.75 1.26 4.08
CA GLU A 518 32.71 0.18 3.11
C GLU A 518 34.10 -0.18 2.64
N LEU A 519 34.34 -1.46 2.44
CA LEU A 519 35.57 -1.97 1.84
C LEU A 519 35.16 -3.00 0.79
N ASP A 520 35.49 -2.78 -0.48
CA ASP A 520 35.28 -3.80 -1.50
C ASP A 520 36.33 -4.92 -1.33
N GLU A 521 36.03 -5.88 -0.45
CA GLU A 521 36.97 -6.97 -0.16
C GLU A 521 37.20 -7.86 -1.39
N CYS A 522 36.21 -7.95 -2.29
CA CYS A 522 36.30 -8.70 -3.54
C CYS A 522 37.31 -8.07 -4.52
N ALA A 523 37.43 -6.73 -4.55
CA ALA A 523 38.39 -6.02 -5.38
C ALA A 523 39.84 -6.05 -4.83
N MET A 524 40.03 -6.38 -3.54
CA MET A 524 41.36 -6.45 -2.92
C MET A 524 42.17 -7.71 -3.32
N GLY A 525 41.60 -8.62 -4.13
CA GLY A 525 42.36 -9.66 -4.83
C GLY A 525 42.86 -10.82 -3.97
N THR A 526 42.28 -11.05 -2.79
CA THR A 526 42.56 -12.26 -2.00
C THR A 526 41.54 -13.35 -2.35
N LYS A 527 41.95 -14.63 -2.37
CA LYS A 527 41.06 -15.79 -2.57
C LYS A 527 40.11 -15.94 -1.35
N LEU A 528 39.15 -15.02 -1.21
CA LEU A 528 38.21 -14.93 -0.10
C LEU A 528 37.09 -15.97 -0.22
N CYS A 529 36.67 -16.24 -1.45
CA CYS A 529 35.64 -17.21 -1.82
C CYS A 529 36.21 -18.22 -2.81
N GLU A 530 35.76 -19.48 -2.72
CA GLU A 530 36.19 -20.53 -3.66
C GLU A 530 35.76 -20.22 -5.10
N GLN A 531 34.53 -19.72 -5.28
CA GLN A 531 33.92 -19.50 -6.60
C GLN A 531 33.61 -18.03 -6.85
N ARG A 532 32.51 -17.51 -6.29
CA ARG A 532 32.06 -16.13 -6.54
C ARG A 532 32.09 -15.32 -5.24
N CYS A 533 32.80 -14.19 -5.26
CA CYS A 533 32.75 -13.20 -4.19
C CYS A 533 31.70 -12.14 -4.56
N VAL A 534 30.75 -11.89 -3.66
CA VAL A 534 29.74 -10.85 -3.80
C VAL A 534 29.97 -9.84 -2.69
N ASN A 535 30.41 -8.65 -3.08
CA ASN A 535 30.60 -7.55 -2.14
C ASN A 535 29.24 -7.10 -1.58
N THR A 536 29.18 -6.80 -0.29
CA THR A 536 27.97 -6.34 0.42
C THR A 536 28.30 -5.14 1.29
N VAL A 537 27.35 -4.26 1.55
CA VAL A 537 27.66 -3.09 2.38
C VAL A 537 28.04 -3.51 3.80
N GLY A 538 29.29 -3.24 4.18
CA GLY A 538 29.97 -3.57 5.42
C GLY A 538 30.64 -4.95 5.45
N SER A 539 30.58 -5.75 4.38
CA SER A 539 31.10 -7.13 4.36
C SER A 539 31.18 -7.75 2.94
N TYR A 540 31.51 -9.03 2.84
CA TYR A 540 31.32 -9.79 1.61
C TYR A 540 30.64 -11.11 1.91
N ARG A 541 29.94 -11.67 0.93
CA ARG A 541 29.48 -13.06 0.99
C ARG A 541 30.02 -13.85 -0.18
N CYS A 542 30.25 -15.13 0.08
CA CYS A 542 30.61 -16.07 -0.96
C CYS A 542 29.33 -16.68 -1.54
N ASP A 543 29.26 -16.68 -2.87
CA ASP A 543 28.21 -17.30 -3.63
C ASP A 543 28.81 -18.46 -4.42
N CYS A 544 28.01 -19.51 -4.61
CA CYS A 544 28.41 -20.64 -5.40
C CYS A 544 27.75 -20.56 -6.78
N ASN A 545 28.44 -21.08 -7.78
CA ASN A 545 27.88 -21.25 -9.11
C ASN A 545 26.72 -22.26 -9.06
N VAL A 546 25.79 -22.14 -10.01
CA VAL A 546 24.61 -23.02 -10.12
C VAL A 546 25.02 -24.50 -10.04
N GLY A 547 24.40 -25.26 -9.14
CA GLY A 547 24.71 -26.67 -8.87
C GLY A 547 25.65 -26.94 -7.69
N TYR A 548 25.99 -25.91 -6.91
CA TYR A 548 26.79 -26.02 -5.69
C TYR A 548 26.12 -25.25 -4.52
N SER A 549 26.24 -25.75 -3.29
CA SER A 549 25.82 -25.01 -2.08
C SER A 549 27.03 -24.57 -1.24
N LEU A 550 26.88 -23.43 -0.57
CA LEU A 550 27.91 -22.88 0.30
C LEU A 550 27.99 -23.76 1.56
N ARG A 551 29.19 -24.26 1.85
CA ARG A 551 29.45 -25.06 3.06
C ARG A 551 29.26 -24.22 4.33
N PRO A 552 29.07 -24.86 5.49
CA PRO A 552 28.94 -24.18 6.77
C PRO A 552 30.13 -23.27 7.15
N ASP A 553 31.26 -23.38 6.44
CA ASP A 553 32.42 -22.50 6.59
C ASP A 553 32.23 -21.12 5.93
N GLY A 554 31.14 -20.92 5.17
CA GLY A 554 30.78 -19.68 4.52
C GLY A 554 31.69 -19.28 3.34
N LYS A 555 32.58 -20.17 2.88
CA LYS A 555 33.63 -19.84 1.90
C LYS A 555 33.81 -20.87 0.78
N THR A 556 33.58 -22.16 1.06
CA THR A 556 33.76 -23.25 0.09
C THR A 556 32.42 -23.76 -0.45
N CYS A 557 32.44 -24.29 -1.66
CA CYS A 557 31.25 -24.71 -2.40
C CYS A 557 31.25 -26.24 -2.58
N GLU A 558 30.15 -26.91 -2.20
CA GLU A 558 29.96 -28.34 -2.36
C GLU A 558 28.98 -28.66 -3.48
N SER A 559 29.24 -29.70 -4.28
CA SER A 559 28.32 -30.19 -5.30
C SER A 559 27.13 -30.93 -4.69
N THR A 560 26.23 -30.16 -4.07
CA THR A 560 24.89 -30.60 -3.68
C THR A 560 23.89 -30.08 -4.69
N CYS A 561 22.95 -30.91 -5.08
CA CYS A 561 21.77 -30.50 -5.84
C CYS A 561 20.57 -30.39 -4.89
N GLY A 562 19.68 -29.42 -5.15
CA GLY A 562 18.58 -29.08 -4.23
C GLY A 562 18.89 -27.90 -3.31
N GLY A 563 17.91 -27.51 -2.47
CA GLY A 563 18.01 -26.40 -1.52
C GLY A 563 16.67 -25.71 -1.24
N PHE A 564 16.66 -24.78 -0.28
CA PHE A 564 15.50 -23.94 0.00
C PHE A 564 15.62 -22.61 -0.75
N LEU A 565 14.66 -22.29 -1.61
CA LEU A 565 14.65 -21.10 -2.46
C LEU A 565 13.55 -20.15 -1.97
N ARG A 566 13.95 -19.05 -1.31
CA ARG A 566 13.05 -18.00 -0.84
C ARG A 566 13.29 -16.71 -1.61
N ALA A 567 12.52 -16.48 -2.66
CA ALA A 567 12.59 -15.29 -3.51
C ALA A 567 11.26 -15.10 -4.28
N SER A 568 10.99 -13.89 -4.77
CA SER A 568 9.84 -13.60 -5.64
C SER A 568 10.07 -14.00 -7.10
N HIS A 569 11.30 -14.27 -7.48
CA HIS A 569 11.65 -14.86 -8.77
C HIS A 569 13.04 -15.51 -8.65
N GLY A 570 13.35 -16.47 -9.52
CA GLY A 570 14.64 -17.12 -9.53
C GLY A 570 14.75 -18.22 -10.57
N SER A 571 15.85 -18.96 -10.55
CA SER A 571 16.04 -20.12 -11.40
C SER A 571 16.79 -21.24 -10.68
N PHE A 572 16.55 -22.47 -11.09
CA PHE A 572 17.23 -23.66 -10.59
C PHE A 572 17.37 -24.68 -11.71
N ALA A 573 18.39 -25.53 -11.63
CA ALA A 573 18.71 -26.51 -12.66
C ALA A 573 19.20 -27.82 -12.04
N SER A 574 19.11 -28.90 -12.81
CA SER A 574 19.72 -30.18 -12.44
C SER A 574 21.23 -30.03 -12.28
N PRO A 575 21.87 -30.83 -11.40
CA PRO A 575 23.32 -30.78 -11.22
C PRO A 575 24.06 -30.97 -12.54
N ASN A 576 25.14 -30.20 -12.73
CA ASN A 576 25.99 -30.14 -13.93
C ASN A 576 25.36 -29.58 -15.21
N PHE A 577 24.08 -29.19 -15.23
CA PHE A 577 23.43 -28.61 -16.42
C PHE A 577 24.26 -27.44 -17.01
N PRO A 578 24.49 -27.37 -18.33
CA PRO A 578 23.90 -28.18 -19.41
C PRO A 578 24.63 -29.50 -19.71
N ARG A 579 25.63 -29.87 -18.91
CA ARG A 579 26.29 -31.18 -19.00
C ARG A 579 25.45 -32.24 -18.30
N HIS A 580 25.81 -33.51 -18.57
CA HIS A 580 25.09 -34.65 -18.05
C HIS A 580 25.03 -34.64 -16.51
N TYR A 581 23.84 -34.85 -15.95
CA TYR A 581 23.66 -34.94 -14.50
C TYR A 581 24.31 -36.23 -13.96
N PRO A 582 24.75 -36.27 -12.69
CA PRO A 582 25.35 -37.47 -12.12
C PRO A 582 24.30 -38.56 -11.83
N SER A 583 24.67 -39.81 -12.02
CA SER A 583 23.92 -40.98 -11.56
C SER A 583 23.79 -41.06 -10.02
N SER A 584 22.71 -41.69 -9.56
CA SER A 584 22.35 -41.95 -8.15
C SER A 584 22.23 -40.70 -7.28
N LYS A 585 21.60 -39.65 -7.83
CA LYS A 585 21.37 -38.37 -7.14
C LYS A 585 19.90 -38.21 -6.81
N SER A 586 19.63 -37.67 -5.61
CA SER A 586 18.31 -37.21 -5.20
C SER A 586 18.45 -35.75 -4.76
N CYS A 587 17.71 -34.87 -5.41
CA CYS A 587 17.80 -33.43 -5.27
C CYS A 587 16.40 -32.90 -4.95
N VAL A 588 16.26 -32.09 -3.90
CA VAL A 588 14.97 -31.52 -3.51
C VAL A 588 15.10 -30.01 -3.42
N TRP A 589 14.29 -29.29 -4.19
CA TRP A 589 14.12 -27.85 -4.05
C TRP A 589 12.80 -27.57 -3.34
N GLU A 590 12.86 -26.81 -2.26
CA GLU A 590 11.67 -26.26 -1.61
C GLU A 590 11.63 -24.77 -1.91
N ILE A 591 10.64 -24.35 -2.70
CA ILE A 591 10.46 -22.96 -3.09
C ILE A 591 9.36 -22.37 -2.22
N GLU A 592 9.66 -21.29 -1.52
CA GLU A 592 8.71 -20.55 -0.69
C GLU A 592 8.69 -19.09 -1.11
N ALA A 593 7.51 -18.61 -1.50
CA ALA A 593 7.19 -17.20 -1.61
C ALA A 593 6.51 -16.71 -0.32
N ASP A 594 6.40 -15.40 -0.15
CA ASP A 594 5.71 -14.83 1.00
C ASP A 594 4.21 -15.23 1.01
N ALA A 595 3.58 -15.22 2.17
CA ALA A 595 2.20 -15.68 2.33
C ALA A 595 1.23 -14.86 1.46
N GLY A 596 0.32 -15.53 0.75
CA GLY A 596 -0.62 -14.92 -0.21
C GLY A 596 -0.14 -14.89 -1.66
N TYR A 597 1.13 -15.24 -1.91
CA TYR A 597 1.66 -15.36 -3.28
C TYR A 597 1.44 -16.76 -3.87
N GLN A 598 1.30 -16.86 -5.19
CA GLN A 598 1.36 -18.11 -5.95
C GLN A 598 2.66 -18.18 -6.76
N ILE A 599 3.24 -19.37 -6.92
CA ILE A 599 4.52 -19.59 -7.59
C ILE A 599 4.28 -20.22 -8.96
N PHE A 600 4.71 -19.53 -10.00
CA PHE A 600 4.75 -19.99 -11.38
C PHE A 600 6.14 -20.55 -11.66
N LEU A 601 6.24 -21.79 -12.10
CA LEU A 601 7.46 -22.48 -12.52
C LEU A 601 7.46 -22.63 -14.05
N ASN A 602 8.60 -22.41 -14.68
CA ASN A 602 8.81 -22.52 -16.11
C ASN A 602 10.11 -23.29 -16.37
N PHE A 603 10.02 -24.56 -16.72
CA PHE A 603 11.16 -25.39 -17.12
C PHE A 603 11.53 -25.08 -18.57
N THR A 604 12.54 -24.24 -18.78
CA THR A 604 13.02 -23.83 -20.12
C THR A 604 13.76 -24.92 -20.89
N THR A 605 14.22 -25.97 -20.19
CA THR A 605 14.88 -27.14 -20.81
C THR A 605 14.61 -28.34 -19.92
N PHE A 606 14.28 -29.50 -20.49
CA PHE A 606 14.01 -30.72 -19.72
C PHE A 606 14.38 -31.97 -20.53
N ASN A 607 15.45 -32.67 -20.12
CA ASN A 607 15.92 -33.90 -20.74
C ASN A 607 16.43 -34.88 -19.68
N ILE A 608 15.52 -35.76 -19.23
CA ILE A 608 15.72 -36.76 -18.18
C ILE A 608 15.54 -38.16 -18.76
N GLU A 609 16.32 -39.14 -18.30
CA GLU A 609 16.16 -40.54 -18.72
C GLU A 609 14.73 -41.05 -18.46
N GLY A 610 14.12 -41.69 -19.46
CA GLY A 610 12.82 -42.33 -19.35
C GLY A 610 11.94 -42.09 -20.57
N MET A 611 10.85 -42.85 -20.66
CA MET A 611 9.78 -42.61 -21.64
C MET A 611 8.63 -41.88 -20.94
N LYS A 612 8.04 -40.89 -21.62
CA LYS A 612 6.97 -40.03 -21.07
C LYS A 612 5.78 -40.81 -20.49
N THR A 613 5.59 -42.06 -20.91
CA THR A 613 4.49 -42.94 -20.46
C THR A 613 4.77 -43.64 -19.13
N GLU A 614 6.04 -43.87 -18.76
CA GLU A 614 6.43 -44.55 -17.51
C GLU A 614 7.80 -44.07 -17.01
N CYS A 615 7.79 -43.17 -16.02
CA CYS A 615 8.98 -42.60 -15.40
C CYS A 615 9.53 -43.47 -14.27
N ALA A 616 9.98 -44.68 -14.63
CA ALA A 616 10.47 -45.70 -13.70
C ALA A 616 11.96 -45.53 -13.33
N TYR A 617 12.75 -44.90 -14.20
CA TYR A 617 14.18 -44.63 -14.02
C TYR A 617 14.36 -43.25 -13.37
N ASP A 618 14.87 -42.28 -14.13
CA ASP A 618 15.05 -40.92 -13.65
C ASP A 618 13.76 -40.11 -13.76
N TYR A 619 13.51 -39.22 -12.80
CA TYR A 619 12.29 -38.41 -12.82
C TYR A 619 12.40 -37.10 -12.03
N VAL A 620 11.54 -36.15 -12.39
CA VAL A 620 11.23 -34.93 -11.63
C VAL A 620 9.78 -34.99 -11.16
N LYS A 621 9.51 -34.67 -9.90
CA LYS A 621 8.17 -34.58 -9.31
C LYS A 621 7.95 -33.17 -8.74
N ILE A 622 6.80 -32.56 -9.01
CA ILE A 622 6.47 -31.20 -8.56
C ILE A 622 5.24 -31.25 -7.64
N GLY A 623 5.44 -31.08 -6.33
CA GLY A 623 4.39 -31.19 -5.33
C GLY A 623 3.75 -32.59 -5.33
N GLU A 624 2.43 -32.63 -5.48
CA GLU A 624 1.64 -33.87 -5.62
C GLU A 624 1.37 -34.27 -7.08
N SER A 625 2.12 -33.70 -8.04
CA SER A 625 1.99 -34.07 -9.46
C SER A 625 2.45 -35.50 -9.75
N GLU A 626 2.12 -35.98 -10.95
CA GLU A 626 2.74 -37.17 -11.54
C GLU A 626 4.24 -36.95 -11.79
N LYS A 627 4.98 -38.05 -11.97
CA LYS A 627 6.42 -38.05 -12.24
C LYS A 627 6.68 -37.69 -13.70
N LEU A 628 7.65 -36.80 -13.94
CA LEU A 628 8.05 -36.29 -15.25
C LEU A 628 9.43 -36.83 -15.63
N CYS A 629 9.57 -37.34 -16.84
CA CYS A 629 10.81 -37.86 -17.40
C CYS A 629 10.75 -37.81 -18.94
N GLY A 630 11.87 -38.10 -19.59
CA GLY A 630 12.00 -37.97 -21.04
C GLY A 630 12.47 -36.58 -21.46
N GLU A 631 12.42 -36.33 -22.77
CA GLU A 631 12.84 -35.08 -23.38
C GLU A 631 11.63 -34.24 -23.78
N TYR A 632 11.58 -33.01 -23.28
CA TYR A 632 10.60 -32.00 -23.66
C TYR A 632 11.35 -30.90 -24.41
N THR A 633 10.96 -30.73 -25.65
CA THR A 633 11.47 -29.65 -26.52
C THR A 633 10.88 -28.30 -26.14
N GLU A 634 9.79 -28.30 -25.37
CA GLU A 634 9.00 -27.12 -25.06
C GLU A 634 8.90 -26.83 -23.57
N PRO A 635 8.71 -25.55 -23.17
CA PRO A 635 8.80 -25.16 -21.79
C PRO A 635 7.63 -25.69 -20.95
N LEU A 636 7.93 -26.45 -19.89
CA LEU A 636 6.88 -26.94 -19.00
C LEU A 636 6.52 -25.87 -17.96
N LEU A 637 5.25 -25.45 -17.95
CA LEU A 637 4.72 -24.44 -17.04
C LEU A 637 3.90 -25.09 -15.92
N PHE A 638 4.14 -24.69 -14.67
CA PHE A 638 3.39 -25.15 -13.51
C PHE A 638 3.04 -23.98 -12.59
N THR A 639 1.78 -23.87 -12.17
CA THR A 639 1.35 -22.91 -11.16
C THR A 639 1.08 -23.63 -9.85
N SER A 640 1.69 -23.16 -8.77
CA SER A 640 1.48 -23.74 -7.45
C SER A 640 0.13 -23.28 -6.85
N PRO A 641 -0.59 -24.16 -6.14
CA PRO A 641 -1.84 -23.81 -5.47
C PRO A 641 -1.61 -23.04 -4.16
N SER A 642 -0.35 -22.86 -3.74
CA SER A 642 0.02 -22.19 -2.49
C SER A 642 1.31 -21.40 -2.69
N ASN A 643 1.72 -20.64 -1.67
CA ASN A 643 2.99 -19.93 -1.65
C ASN A 643 4.21 -20.84 -1.45
N ARG A 644 4.03 -22.17 -1.45
CA ARG A 644 5.10 -23.16 -1.31
C ARG A 644 4.96 -24.25 -2.37
N VAL A 645 6.07 -24.64 -2.99
CA VAL A 645 6.13 -25.76 -3.93
C VAL A 645 7.42 -26.55 -3.75
N ARG A 646 7.32 -27.89 -3.76
CA ARG A 646 8.44 -28.83 -3.59
C ARG A 646 8.74 -29.50 -4.91
N VAL A 647 9.97 -29.38 -5.43
CA VAL A 647 10.42 -30.04 -6.67
C VAL A 647 11.47 -31.09 -6.31
N GLU A 648 11.26 -32.34 -6.70
CA GLU A 648 12.12 -33.47 -6.38
C GLU A 648 12.65 -34.11 -7.66
N PHE A 649 13.97 -34.17 -7.83
CA PHE A 649 14.65 -34.87 -8.93
C PHE A 649 15.40 -36.10 -8.39
N VAL A 650 15.20 -37.25 -9.02
CA VAL A 650 15.87 -38.50 -8.66
C VAL A 650 16.46 -39.13 -9.92
N SER A 651 17.74 -39.52 -9.85
CA SER A 651 18.44 -40.32 -10.86
C SER A 651 18.88 -41.68 -10.31
N ASP A 652 18.89 -42.69 -11.17
CA ASP A 652 19.30 -44.05 -10.87
C ASP A 652 20.80 -44.28 -11.16
N SER A 653 21.29 -45.52 -11.09
CA SER A 653 22.72 -45.83 -11.30
C SER A 653 23.17 -45.85 -12.78
N SER A 654 22.30 -45.49 -13.71
CA SER A 654 22.47 -45.59 -15.16
C SER A 654 22.11 -44.29 -15.91
N VAL A 655 22.16 -44.36 -17.24
CA VAL A 655 22.06 -43.32 -18.29
C VAL A 655 21.85 -41.87 -17.82
N GLU A 656 22.91 -41.09 -17.94
CA GLU A 656 22.88 -39.67 -17.62
C GLU A 656 22.49 -38.84 -18.87
N ARG A 657 21.61 -37.85 -18.71
CA ARG A 657 21.21 -36.92 -19.78
C ARG A 657 21.51 -35.47 -19.41
N ALA A 658 21.27 -34.54 -20.34
CA ALA A 658 21.61 -33.12 -20.18
C ALA A 658 20.92 -32.44 -18.98
N GLY A 659 19.80 -32.98 -18.50
CA GLY A 659 19.12 -32.48 -17.31
C GLY A 659 18.05 -31.44 -17.60
N PHE A 660 17.75 -30.58 -16.63
CA PHE A 660 16.73 -29.53 -16.77
C PHE A 660 17.21 -28.18 -16.24
N SER A 661 16.56 -27.10 -16.70
CA SER A 661 16.69 -25.74 -16.19
C SER A 661 15.31 -25.12 -16.07
N ALA A 662 15.02 -24.47 -14.95
CA ALA A 662 13.73 -23.88 -14.64
C ALA A 662 13.86 -22.49 -14.03
N HIS A 663 12.89 -21.63 -14.33
CA HIS A 663 12.72 -20.30 -13.76
C HIS A 663 11.42 -20.28 -12.97
N PHE A 664 11.34 -19.47 -11.93
CA PHE A 664 10.11 -19.27 -11.19
C PHE A 664 9.85 -17.80 -10.91
N ILE A 665 8.56 -17.45 -10.79
CA ILE A 665 8.08 -16.11 -10.44
C ILE A 665 6.94 -16.29 -9.44
N ALA A 666 6.89 -15.45 -8.41
CA ALA A 666 5.82 -15.38 -7.44
C ALA A 666 4.96 -14.15 -7.71
N ASP A 667 3.65 -14.32 -7.77
CA ASP A 667 2.65 -13.26 -7.96
C ASP A 667 1.77 -13.16 -6.71
N LEU A 668 1.46 -11.95 -6.26
CA LEU A 668 0.55 -11.73 -5.14
C LEU A 668 -0.88 -11.83 -5.68
N ASP A 669 -1.70 -12.72 -5.13
CA ASP A 669 -3.13 -12.72 -5.46
C ASP A 669 -3.85 -11.78 -4.49
N GLU A 670 -3.95 -10.49 -4.83
CA GLU A 670 -4.57 -9.49 -3.95
C GLU A 670 -6.06 -9.78 -3.71
N CYS A 671 -6.72 -10.53 -4.60
CA CYS A 671 -8.14 -10.86 -4.47
C CYS A 671 -8.43 -11.89 -3.36
N GLN A 672 -7.43 -12.65 -2.90
CA GLN A 672 -7.61 -13.60 -1.78
C GLN A 672 -7.82 -12.89 -0.43
N GLU A 673 -7.43 -11.62 -0.34
CA GLU A 673 -7.42 -10.85 0.89
C GLU A 673 -8.34 -9.64 0.75
N ASP A 674 -9.50 -9.70 1.43
CA ASP A 674 -10.54 -8.65 1.45
C ASP A 674 -11.03 -8.22 0.05
N ASN A 675 -11.05 -9.14 -0.92
CA ASN A 675 -11.45 -8.87 -2.31
C ASN A 675 -10.66 -7.70 -2.91
N ALA A 676 -9.41 -7.51 -2.46
CA ALA A 676 -8.56 -6.36 -2.76
C ALA A 676 -9.24 -4.98 -2.58
N GLY A 677 -10.23 -4.87 -1.68
CA GLY A 677 -11.00 -3.65 -1.45
C GLY A 677 -12.10 -3.35 -2.49
N CYS A 678 -12.37 -4.26 -3.43
CA CYS A 678 -13.47 -4.12 -4.39
C CYS A 678 -14.83 -4.31 -3.69
N GLU A 679 -15.78 -3.39 -3.88
CA GLU A 679 -17.12 -3.48 -3.28
C GLU A 679 -17.89 -4.73 -3.77
N HIS A 680 -17.64 -5.14 -5.01
CA HIS A 680 -18.34 -6.25 -5.64
C HIS A 680 -17.41 -7.40 -6.05
N ILE A 681 -16.68 -7.27 -7.16
CA ILE A 681 -15.92 -8.38 -7.75
C ILE A 681 -14.46 -7.95 -7.95
N CYS A 682 -13.50 -8.73 -7.48
CA CYS A 682 -12.07 -8.57 -7.75
C CYS A 682 -11.59 -9.60 -8.79
N GLN A 683 -10.77 -9.15 -9.74
CA GLN A 683 -10.10 -10.02 -10.72
C GLN A 683 -8.58 -9.86 -10.61
N ASN A 684 -7.87 -10.94 -10.24
CA ASN A 684 -6.41 -10.96 -10.11
C ASN A 684 -5.72 -10.93 -11.48
N ARG A 685 -4.57 -10.25 -11.58
CA ARG A 685 -3.73 -10.13 -12.78
C ARG A 685 -2.26 -10.23 -12.37
N LEU A 686 -1.40 -10.72 -13.26
CA LEU A 686 0.04 -10.74 -13.00
C LEU A 686 0.57 -9.33 -12.65
N GLY A 687 0.94 -9.14 -11.38
CA GLY A 687 1.40 -7.89 -10.79
C GLY A 687 0.33 -6.83 -10.45
N SER A 688 -0.98 -7.13 -10.48
CA SER A 688 -2.07 -6.19 -10.13
C SER A 688 -3.46 -6.86 -10.00
N TYR A 689 -4.53 -6.11 -9.70
CA TYR A 689 -5.92 -6.59 -9.73
C TYR A 689 -6.88 -5.51 -10.27
N LEU A 690 -8.14 -5.89 -10.57
CA LEU A 690 -9.19 -4.96 -11.04
C LEU A 690 -10.53 -5.20 -10.34
N CYS A 691 -11.21 -4.13 -9.95
CA CYS A 691 -12.57 -4.16 -9.40
C CYS A 691 -13.65 -4.03 -10.47
N LEU A 692 -14.71 -4.84 -10.35
CA LEU A 692 -15.87 -4.88 -11.25
C LEU A 692 -17.17 -4.80 -10.42
N CYS A 693 -18.23 -4.23 -11.01
CA CYS A 693 -19.55 -4.06 -10.37
C CYS A 693 -20.60 -5.03 -10.90
N HIS A 694 -21.57 -5.40 -10.06
CA HIS A 694 -22.77 -6.14 -10.46
C HIS A 694 -23.67 -5.30 -11.39
N ALA A 695 -24.51 -5.96 -12.20
CA ALA A 695 -25.41 -5.32 -13.14
C ALA A 695 -26.33 -4.29 -12.47
N GLY A 696 -26.36 -3.06 -13.00
CA GLY A 696 -27.11 -1.92 -12.45
C GLY A 696 -26.27 -0.92 -11.64
N TYR A 697 -24.98 -1.21 -11.42
CA TYR A 697 -24.04 -0.34 -10.71
C TYR A 697 -22.82 -0.01 -11.58
N VAL A 698 -22.27 1.19 -11.42
CA VAL A 698 -21.06 1.66 -12.13
C VAL A 698 -19.91 1.86 -11.14
N LEU A 699 -18.69 1.47 -11.54
CA LEU A 699 -17.51 1.65 -10.72
C LEU A 699 -17.27 3.15 -10.50
N ALA A 700 -17.15 3.56 -9.25
CA ALA A 700 -16.90 4.92 -8.84
C ALA A 700 -15.47 5.34 -9.22
N GLU A 701 -15.22 6.66 -9.25
CA GLU A 701 -13.90 7.23 -9.57
C GLU A 701 -12.77 6.79 -8.61
N ASP A 702 -13.10 6.20 -7.46
CA ASP A 702 -12.13 5.61 -6.54
C ASP A 702 -11.60 4.24 -7.02
N GLY A 703 -12.17 3.67 -8.08
CA GLY A 703 -11.76 2.39 -8.65
C GLY A 703 -12.13 1.17 -7.80
N HIS A 704 -12.92 1.33 -6.74
CA HIS A 704 -13.23 0.27 -5.76
C HIS A 704 -14.72 0.14 -5.45
N ASN A 705 -15.45 1.26 -5.33
CA ASN A 705 -16.86 1.29 -4.96
C ASN A 705 -17.78 1.28 -6.19
N CYS A 706 -19.02 0.87 -6.03
CA CYS A 706 -20.04 0.73 -7.07
C CYS A 706 -21.24 1.65 -6.76
N LYS A 707 -21.53 2.62 -7.65
CA LYS A 707 -22.61 3.60 -7.47
C LYS A 707 -23.84 3.23 -8.31
N GLU A 708 -25.02 3.45 -7.74
CA GLU A 708 -26.31 3.37 -8.44
C GLU A 708 -26.48 4.61 -9.32
N GLY A 709 -26.38 4.46 -10.65
CA GLY A 709 -26.40 5.62 -11.54
C GLY A 709 -26.34 5.27 -13.02
N GLY A 710 -27.50 5.32 -13.67
CA GLY A 710 -27.63 5.39 -15.13
C GLY A 710 -27.83 4.05 -15.83
N CYS A 711 -28.61 4.10 -16.91
CA CYS A 711 -28.77 2.98 -17.85
C CYS A 711 -27.63 3.01 -18.89
N PHE A 712 -26.38 3.06 -18.42
CA PHE A 712 -25.18 2.99 -19.25
C PHE A 712 -24.37 1.78 -18.82
N PHE A 713 -24.13 0.86 -19.74
CA PHE A 713 -23.47 -0.40 -19.47
C PHE A 713 -22.22 -0.52 -20.32
N GLU A 714 -21.04 -0.63 -19.70
CA GLU A 714 -19.82 -1.06 -20.39
C GLU A 714 -19.67 -2.58 -20.25
N LEU A 715 -19.56 -3.26 -21.39
CA LEU A 715 -19.57 -4.71 -21.48
C LEU A 715 -18.25 -5.18 -22.07
N ASN A 716 -17.35 -5.60 -21.18
CA ASN A 716 -15.98 -6.00 -21.50
C ASN A 716 -15.78 -7.53 -21.44
N SER A 717 -16.84 -8.29 -21.12
CA SER A 717 -16.78 -9.75 -21.09
C SER A 717 -16.80 -10.31 -22.52
N PRO A 718 -16.16 -11.47 -22.77
CA PRO A 718 -16.09 -12.09 -24.10
C PRO A 718 -17.46 -12.57 -24.60
N SER A 719 -18.43 -12.79 -23.72
CA SER A 719 -19.82 -13.07 -24.07
C SER A 719 -20.73 -12.72 -22.90
N GLY A 720 -22.02 -12.55 -23.16
CA GLY A 720 -22.99 -12.30 -22.12
C GLY A 720 -24.39 -12.03 -22.65
N VAL A 721 -25.35 -11.92 -21.73
CA VAL A 721 -26.73 -11.60 -22.04
C VAL A 721 -27.05 -10.21 -21.52
N ILE A 722 -27.69 -9.40 -22.35
CA ILE A 722 -28.22 -8.08 -22.00
C ILE A 722 -29.73 -8.12 -22.04
N THR A 723 -30.35 -7.33 -21.17
CA THR A 723 -31.80 -7.16 -21.16
C THR A 723 -32.16 -5.69 -21.02
N THR A 724 -33.31 -5.30 -21.55
CA THR A 724 -33.93 -4.02 -21.21
C THR A 724 -34.24 -3.95 -19.71
N PRO A 725 -34.27 -2.76 -19.10
CA PRO A 725 -34.64 -2.62 -17.70
C PRO A 725 -36.01 -3.26 -17.41
N ASN A 726 -36.13 -3.92 -16.26
CA ASN A 726 -37.30 -4.66 -15.81
C ASN A 726 -37.68 -5.94 -16.57
N TYR A 727 -36.95 -6.35 -17.62
CA TYR A 727 -37.23 -7.60 -18.35
C TYR A 727 -37.31 -8.79 -17.37
N PRO A 728 -38.32 -9.70 -17.47
CA PRO A 728 -39.33 -9.82 -18.53
C PRO A 728 -40.59 -8.96 -18.33
N SER A 729 -40.63 -8.09 -17.31
CA SER A 729 -41.71 -7.12 -17.12
C SER A 729 -41.52 -5.90 -18.02
N ASP A 730 -42.57 -5.09 -18.14
CA ASP A 730 -42.56 -3.93 -19.02
C ASP A 730 -41.44 -2.93 -18.65
N TYR A 731 -40.69 -2.47 -19.67
CA TYR A 731 -39.64 -1.47 -19.48
C TYR A 731 -40.22 -0.14 -18.98
N PRO A 732 -39.45 0.62 -18.17
CA PRO A 732 -39.89 1.94 -17.73
C PRO A 732 -40.02 2.92 -18.90
N LYS A 733 -40.87 3.91 -18.72
CA LYS A 733 -41.10 5.00 -19.68
C LYS A 733 -39.99 6.05 -19.59
N SER A 734 -39.76 6.78 -20.68
CA SER A 734 -38.79 7.88 -20.77
C SER A 734 -37.36 7.47 -20.41
N GLN A 735 -36.97 6.25 -20.80
CA GLN A 735 -35.63 5.73 -20.56
C GLN A 735 -34.72 6.02 -21.75
N ASN A 736 -33.44 6.24 -21.45
CA ASN A 736 -32.38 6.29 -22.43
C ASN A 736 -31.27 5.35 -21.93
N CYS A 737 -31.28 4.15 -22.48
CA CYS A 737 -30.38 3.07 -22.13
C CYS A 737 -29.33 2.88 -23.20
N THR A 738 -28.11 2.59 -22.79
CA THR A 738 -26.97 2.47 -23.69
C THR A 738 -26.08 1.32 -23.23
N TRP A 739 -25.64 0.50 -24.18
CA TRP A 739 -24.71 -0.59 -23.97
C TRP A 739 -23.51 -0.37 -24.90
N HIS A 740 -22.34 -0.19 -24.32
CA HIS A 740 -21.07 -0.11 -25.03
C HIS A 740 -20.36 -1.44 -24.87
N PHE A 741 -20.24 -2.18 -25.96
CA PHE A 741 -19.56 -3.47 -25.98
C PHE A 741 -18.13 -3.25 -26.43
N VAL A 742 -17.16 -3.73 -25.65
CA VAL A 742 -15.74 -3.69 -26.00
C VAL A 742 -15.18 -5.09 -25.85
N THR A 743 -14.64 -5.64 -26.94
CA THR A 743 -13.91 -6.91 -26.91
C THR A 743 -12.42 -6.68 -27.09
N THR A 744 -11.63 -7.72 -26.80
CA THR A 744 -10.20 -7.81 -27.10
C THR A 744 -9.86 -7.25 -28.50
N PRO A 745 -8.80 -6.45 -28.62
CA PRO A 745 -8.33 -5.96 -29.91
C PRO A 745 -8.11 -7.10 -30.92
N GLY A 746 -8.53 -6.89 -32.17
CA GLY A 746 -8.48 -7.92 -33.20
C GLY A 746 -9.71 -8.86 -33.23
N HIS A 747 -10.61 -8.80 -32.25
CA HIS A 747 -11.89 -9.51 -32.30
C HIS A 747 -13.04 -8.57 -32.71
N ARG A 748 -14.17 -9.16 -33.07
CA ARG A 748 -15.43 -8.49 -33.39
C ARG A 748 -16.53 -8.99 -32.47
N LEU A 749 -17.64 -8.29 -32.43
CA LEU A 749 -18.79 -8.60 -31.60
C LEU A 749 -19.93 -9.10 -32.47
N MET A 750 -20.50 -10.23 -32.07
CA MET A 750 -21.74 -10.78 -32.59
C MET A 750 -22.86 -10.44 -31.61
N LEU A 751 -23.93 -9.79 -32.08
CA LEU A 751 -25.11 -9.49 -31.29
C LEU A 751 -26.34 -10.21 -31.87
N THR A 752 -27.03 -10.98 -31.04
CA THR A 752 -28.20 -11.78 -31.42
C THR A 752 -29.34 -11.54 -30.43
N PHE A 753 -30.50 -11.10 -30.93
CA PHE A 753 -31.68 -10.91 -30.08
C PHE A 753 -32.46 -12.22 -29.92
N LEU A 754 -32.65 -12.65 -28.67
CA LEU A 754 -33.41 -13.85 -28.31
C LEU A 754 -34.91 -13.56 -28.20
N SER A 755 -35.25 -12.41 -27.63
CA SER A 755 -36.62 -11.89 -27.52
C SER A 755 -36.61 -10.40 -27.82
N PHE A 756 -37.62 -9.91 -28.55
CA PHE A 756 -37.73 -8.49 -28.87
C PHE A 756 -39.20 -8.07 -28.92
N GLN A 757 -39.62 -7.23 -27.98
CA GLN A 757 -40.97 -6.68 -27.87
C GLN A 757 -40.87 -5.22 -27.44
N VAL A 758 -40.74 -4.35 -28.43
CA VAL A 758 -40.72 -2.88 -28.28
C VAL A 758 -41.98 -2.32 -28.93
N GLU A 759 -42.45 -1.14 -28.51
CA GLU A 759 -43.65 -0.53 -29.10
C GLU A 759 -43.58 -0.49 -30.64
N GLU A 760 -44.65 -0.93 -31.32
CA GLU A 760 -44.67 -1.05 -32.77
C GLU A 760 -45.07 0.27 -33.43
N HIS A 761 -44.25 0.74 -34.38
CA HIS A 761 -44.55 1.91 -35.21
C HIS A 761 -43.90 1.79 -36.60
N SER A 762 -44.57 2.28 -37.64
CA SER A 762 -44.13 2.16 -39.04
C SER A 762 -42.75 2.78 -39.34
N GLN A 763 -42.30 3.71 -38.51
CA GLN A 763 -40.99 4.37 -38.58
C GLN A 763 -40.19 4.31 -37.26
N CYS A 764 -40.60 3.48 -36.29
CA CYS A 764 -39.92 3.37 -34.98
C CYS A 764 -39.64 4.72 -34.29
N LYS A 765 -40.65 5.59 -34.25
CA LYS A 765 -40.53 6.97 -33.74
C LYS A 765 -40.82 7.09 -32.24
N TYR A 766 -41.56 6.14 -31.69
CA TYR A 766 -41.84 6.04 -30.26
C TYR A 766 -40.66 5.33 -29.60
N ASP A 767 -40.87 4.11 -29.11
CA ASP A 767 -39.80 3.31 -28.54
C ASP A 767 -38.95 2.66 -29.63
N SER A 768 -37.62 2.70 -29.46
CA SER A 768 -36.71 2.14 -30.45
C SER A 768 -35.38 1.69 -29.86
N ALA A 769 -34.82 0.64 -30.47
CA ALA A 769 -33.46 0.18 -30.24
C ALA A 769 -32.60 0.50 -31.48
N SER A 770 -31.49 1.21 -31.30
CA SER A 770 -30.58 1.61 -32.38
C SER A 770 -29.21 0.98 -32.20
N ILE A 771 -28.69 0.35 -33.25
CA ILE A 771 -27.38 -0.32 -33.25
C ILE A 771 -26.39 0.51 -34.06
N TYR A 772 -25.20 0.76 -33.51
CA TYR A 772 -24.11 1.51 -34.14
C TYR A 772 -22.84 0.66 -34.18
N ASP A 773 -22.18 0.63 -35.35
CA ASP A 773 -20.94 -0.11 -35.59
C ASP A 773 -19.71 0.70 -35.19
N GLY A 774 -19.46 0.79 -33.89
CA GLY A 774 -18.34 1.50 -33.29
C GLY A 774 -18.57 1.74 -31.80
N GLY A 775 -17.79 2.65 -31.19
CA GLY A 775 -17.82 2.89 -29.74
C GLY A 775 -18.84 3.92 -29.26
N ASP A 776 -19.54 4.61 -30.17
CA ASP A 776 -20.45 5.70 -29.81
C ASP A 776 -21.57 5.91 -30.84
N THR A 777 -22.44 6.90 -30.60
CA THR A 777 -23.51 7.28 -31.52
C THR A 777 -23.06 8.03 -32.77
N ASN A 778 -21.78 8.42 -32.87
CA ASN A 778 -21.20 9.03 -34.07
C ASN A 778 -20.75 7.97 -35.09
N ALA A 779 -20.67 6.71 -34.66
CA ALA A 779 -20.37 5.58 -35.51
C ALA A 779 -21.49 5.27 -36.51
N VAL A 780 -21.22 4.35 -37.44
CA VAL A 780 -22.16 4.01 -38.52
C VAL A 780 -23.43 3.40 -37.94
N LEU A 781 -24.57 4.07 -38.11
CA LEU A 781 -25.88 3.55 -37.71
C LEU A 781 -26.25 2.36 -38.59
N VAL A 782 -26.36 1.18 -37.98
CA VAL A 782 -26.72 -0.07 -38.63
C VAL A 782 -28.23 -0.13 -38.91
N GLY A 783 -29.03 0.29 -37.93
CA GLY A 783 -30.48 0.29 -38.04
C GLY A 783 -31.17 0.72 -36.75
N ILE A 784 -32.45 1.07 -36.90
CA ILE A 784 -33.37 1.43 -35.82
C ILE A 784 -34.51 0.40 -35.84
N PHE A 785 -34.77 -0.21 -34.70
CA PHE A 785 -35.66 -1.36 -34.57
C PHE A 785 -36.74 -1.13 -33.52
N CYS A 786 -37.95 -1.62 -33.80
CA CYS A 786 -39.12 -1.54 -32.91
C CYS A 786 -40.13 -2.64 -33.28
N GLY A 787 -41.20 -2.80 -32.49
CA GLY A 787 -42.19 -3.87 -32.68
C GLY A 787 -41.77 -5.21 -32.07
N VAL A 788 -42.36 -6.30 -32.58
CA VAL A 788 -42.19 -7.66 -32.05
C VAL A 788 -41.25 -8.54 -32.86
N VAL A 789 -40.70 -8.02 -33.95
CA VAL A 789 -39.79 -8.76 -34.83
C VAL A 789 -38.36 -8.49 -34.35
N PRO A 790 -37.60 -9.52 -33.94
CA PRO A 790 -36.23 -9.34 -33.49
C PRO A 790 -35.33 -8.82 -34.63
N PRO A 791 -34.39 -7.90 -34.32
CA PRO A 791 -33.37 -7.47 -35.26
C PRO A 791 -32.57 -8.66 -35.82
N PRO A 792 -32.08 -8.57 -37.07
CA PRO A 792 -31.19 -9.58 -37.62
C PRO A 792 -29.88 -9.64 -36.80
N LEU A 793 -29.26 -10.82 -36.78
CA LEU A 793 -27.93 -11.01 -36.20
C LEU A 793 -26.94 -10.01 -36.82
N TYR A 794 -26.20 -9.31 -35.96
CA TYR A 794 -25.23 -8.31 -36.39
C TYR A 794 -23.81 -8.67 -35.97
N MET A 795 -22.87 -8.50 -36.90
CA MET A 795 -21.43 -8.67 -36.70
C MET A 795 -20.77 -7.30 -36.84
N SER A 796 -20.16 -6.79 -35.78
CA SER A 796 -19.44 -5.51 -35.82
C SER A 796 -18.26 -5.57 -36.79
N SER A 797 -17.82 -4.42 -37.31
CA SER A 797 -16.61 -4.32 -38.13
C SER A 797 -15.35 -4.11 -37.28
N THR A 798 -15.51 -3.54 -36.08
CA THR A 798 -14.43 -3.24 -35.13
C THR A 798 -14.58 -4.06 -33.84
N ASN A 799 -13.66 -3.88 -32.89
CA ASN A 799 -13.74 -4.49 -31.56
C ASN A 799 -14.73 -3.75 -30.62
N GLN A 800 -15.52 -2.82 -31.14
CA GLN A 800 -16.51 -2.07 -30.39
C GLN A 800 -17.86 -2.08 -31.11
N LEU A 801 -18.93 -2.14 -30.31
CA LEU A 801 -20.32 -2.01 -30.76
C LEU A 801 -21.05 -1.10 -29.77
N PHE A 802 -22.03 -0.33 -30.23
CA PHE A 802 -22.82 0.54 -29.37
C PHE A 802 -24.31 0.34 -29.64
N LEU A 803 -25.10 0.07 -28.60
CA LEU A 803 -26.54 -0.11 -28.67
C LEU A 803 -27.22 0.95 -27.82
N THR A 804 -28.26 1.59 -28.34
CA THR A 804 -29.11 2.51 -27.57
C THR A 804 -30.54 2.03 -27.58
N PHE A 805 -31.26 2.21 -26.47
CA PHE A 805 -32.68 1.98 -26.35
C PHE A 805 -33.33 3.21 -25.75
N VAL A 806 -34.29 3.79 -26.47
CA VAL A 806 -35.02 4.98 -26.05
C VAL A 806 -36.50 4.64 -25.96
N SER A 807 -37.12 4.94 -24.82
CA SER A 807 -38.57 4.83 -24.63
C SER A 807 -39.23 6.20 -24.43
N ASP A 808 -40.46 6.35 -24.89
CA ASP A 808 -41.24 7.58 -24.78
C ASP A 808 -42.04 7.65 -23.47
N ALA A 809 -42.90 8.66 -23.31
CA ALA A 809 -43.68 8.86 -22.08
C ALA A 809 -44.92 7.96 -21.97
N SER A 810 -45.17 7.11 -22.97
CA SER A 810 -46.37 6.30 -23.12
C SER A 810 -46.01 4.82 -23.29
N VAL A 811 -46.81 4.04 -24.00
CA VAL A 811 -46.84 2.57 -24.07
C VAL A 811 -45.51 1.85 -23.75
N SER A 812 -45.55 0.90 -22.81
CA SER A 812 -44.41 0.02 -22.50
C SER A 812 -44.70 -1.43 -22.88
N ARG A 813 -43.63 -2.19 -23.09
CA ARG A 813 -43.65 -3.63 -23.42
C ARG A 813 -42.54 -4.34 -22.65
N PRO A 814 -42.48 -5.69 -22.65
CA PRO A 814 -41.42 -6.43 -21.97
C PRO A 814 -40.00 -6.04 -22.39
N GLY A 815 -39.82 -5.52 -23.61
CA GLY A 815 -38.52 -5.10 -24.14
C GLY A 815 -37.77 -6.23 -24.81
N PHE A 816 -36.46 -6.28 -24.63
CA PHE A 816 -35.62 -7.27 -25.31
C PHE A 816 -34.63 -7.97 -24.40
N GLU A 817 -34.27 -9.18 -24.82
CA GLU A 817 -33.15 -9.97 -24.32
C GLU A 817 -32.26 -10.30 -25.52
N ALA A 818 -30.97 -10.01 -25.41
CA ALA A 818 -30.00 -10.26 -26.46
C ALA A 818 -28.74 -10.91 -25.90
N ASN A 819 -28.19 -11.84 -26.66
CA ASN A 819 -26.89 -12.45 -26.38
C ASN A 819 -25.84 -11.75 -27.24
N TYR A 820 -24.71 -11.41 -26.65
CA TYR A 820 -23.53 -10.96 -27.37
C TYR A 820 -22.36 -11.91 -27.13
N ALA A 821 -21.54 -12.09 -28.17
CA ALA A 821 -20.35 -12.93 -28.11
C ALA A 821 -19.22 -12.30 -28.93
N SER A 822 -18.00 -12.44 -28.43
CA SER A 822 -16.79 -12.11 -29.13
C SER A 822 -16.50 -13.19 -30.16
N VAL A 823 -16.20 -12.74 -31.38
CA VAL A 823 -15.87 -13.59 -32.51
C VAL A 823 -14.51 -13.16 -33.03
N CYS A 824 -13.62 -14.12 -33.22
CA CYS A 824 -12.29 -13.87 -33.72
C CYS A 824 -12.29 -13.41 -35.19
N GLY A 825 -11.20 -12.76 -35.59
CA GLY A 825 -11.04 -12.22 -36.94
C GLY A 825 -11.69 -10.85 -37.15
N GLY A 826 -11.37 -10.21 -38.28
CA GLY A 826 -11.88 -8.89 -38.64
C GLY A 826 -10.99 -8.14 -39.62
N ARG A 827 -11.35 -6.88 -39.92
CA ARG A 827 -10.54 -6.00 -40.76
C ARG A 827 -9.81 -4.98 -39.89
N LEU A 828 -8.49 -4.99 -39.95
CA LEU A 828 -7.60 -4.18 -39.12
C LEU A 828 -6.80 -3.21 -39.99
N THR A 829 -6.47 -2.05 -39.43
CA THR A 829 -5.64 -1.04 -40.11
C THR A 829 -4.33 -0.88 -39.36
N ALA A 830 -3.21 -1.09 -40.05
CA ALA A 830 -1.87 -0.91 -39.49
C ALA A 830 -1.45 0.57 -39.59
N GLU A 831 -1.16 1.16 -38.43
CA GLU A 831 -0.67 2.53 -38.28
C GLU A 831 0.78 2.54 -37.79
N SER A 832 1.36 3.71 -37.55
CA SER A 832 2.71 3.83 -37.00
C SER A 832 2.84 3.28 -35.57
N SER A 833 1.75 3.29 -34.80
CA SER A 833 1.65 2.67 -33.49
C SER A 833 1.38 1.17 -33.64
N PRO A 834 1.94 0.32 -32.75
CA PRO A 834 1.72 -1.12 -32.78
C PRO A 834 0.28 -1.48 -32.35
N GLY A 835 -0.41 -2.23 -33.20
CA GLY A 835 -1.67 -2.92 -32.90
C GLY A 835 -1.43 -4.38 -32.49
N HIS A 836 -2.42 -5.01 -31.85
CA HIS A 836 -2.31 -6.36 -31.29
C HIS A 836 -3.47 -7.23 -31.78
N ILE A 837 -3.17 -8.49 -32.05
CA ILE A 837 -4.11 -9.56 -32.39
C ILE A 837 -3.93 -10.65 -31.35
N TYR A 838 -5.03 -11.05 -30.72
CA TYR A 838 -5.08 -12.18 -29.81
C TYR A 838 -5.75 -13.34 -30.54
N SER A 839 -5.30 -14.57 -30.28
CA SER A 839 -5.90 -15.78 -30.85
C SER A 839 -7.35 -16.02 -30.39
N HIS A 840 -7.68 -15.60 -29.16
CA HIS A 840 -9.02 -15.72 -28.59
C HIS A 840 -9.29 -14.60 -27.56
N ALA A 841 -10.55 -14.40 -27.19
CA ALA A 841 -10.99 -13.25 -26.39
C ALA A 841 -10.62 -13.32 -24.90
N THR A 842 -10.28 -14.51 -24.39
CA THR A 842 -9.93 -14.80 -22.99
C THR A 842 -8.47 -15.23 -22.84
N PHE A 843 -7.58 -14.70 -23.69
CA PHE A 843 -6.17 -15.09 -23.80
C PHE A 843 -5.40 -15.23 -22.47
N SER A 844 -5.80 -14.47 -21.43
CA SER A 844 -5.25 -14.59 -20.07
C SER A 844 -5.72 -15.86 -19.33
N ASP A 845 -6.99 -16.21 -19.44
CA ASP A 845 -7.70 -17.08 -18.48
C ASP A 845 -8.06 -18.45 -19.07
N SER A 846 -7.98 -18.63 -20.40
CA SER A 846 -8.32 -19.89 -21.07
C SER A 846 -7.38 -20.26 -22.22
N LYS A 847 -7.70 -21.37 -22.88
CA LYS A 847 -7.17 -21.82 -24.17
C LYS A 847 -8.03 -21.27 -25.31
N TYR A 848 -7.55 -21.31 -26.56
CA TYR A 848 -8.39 -20.94 -27.71
C TYR A 848 -9.53 -21.94 -27.89
N GLY A 849 -10.57 -21.55 -28.64
CA GLY A 849 -11.73 -22.42 -28.87
C GLY A 849 -11.44 -23.50 -29.92
N LYS A 850 -12.11 -24.63 -29.80
CA LYS A 850 -12.15 -25.71 -30.80
C LYS A 850 -12.95 -25.30 -32.04
N SER A 851 -12.58 -25.87 -33.19
CA SER A 851 -13.29 -25.75 -34.46
C SER A 851 -13.49 -24.31 -34.91
N GLN A 852 -12.46 -23.48 -34.73
CA GLN A 852 -12.49 -22.05 -35.04
C GLN A 852 -11.74 -21.74 -36.33
N ASP A 853 -12.38 -20.93 -37.16
CA ASP A 853 -11.79 -20.36 -38.37
C ASP A 853 -11.72 -18.83 -38.22
N CYS A 854 -10.58 -18.33 -37.76
CA CYS A 854 -10.38 -16.91 -37.47
C CYS A 854 -9.59 -16.22 -38.58
N TRP A 855 -10.15 -15.16 -39.17
CA TRP A 855 -9.58 -14.48 -40.33
C TRP A 855 -9.32 -13.01 -40.04
N TRP A 856 -8.05 -12.60 -39.94
CA TRP A 856 -7.65 -11.21 -39.76
C TRP A 856 -7.04 -10.64 -41.04
N ARG A 857 -7.70 -9.62 -41.60
CA ARG A 857 -7.26 -8.88 -42.78
C ARG A 857 -6.65 -7.57 -42.34
N VAL A 858 -5.33 -7.43 -42.40
CA VAL A 858 -4.61 -6.23 -41.93
C VAL A 858 -4.10 -5.43 -43.12
N SER A 859 -4.54 -4.17 -43.24
CA SER A 859 -4.13 -3.25 -44.31
C SER A 859 -3.36 -2.07 -43.75
N ALA A 860 -2.24 -1.69 -44.38
CA ALA A 860 -1.48 -0.49 -44.05
C ALA A 860 -2.32 0.77 -44.36
N LYS A 861 -2.29 1.74 -43.45
CA LYS A 861 -2.98 3.04 -43.61
C LYS A 861 -2.52 3.77 -44.87
N SER A 862 -1.22 3.77 -45.15
CA SER A 862 -0.66 4.27 -46.39
C SER A 862 -0.50 3.15 -47.41
N ARG A 863 -1.10 3.34 -48.60
CA ARG A 863 -0.95 2.41 -49.73
C ARG A 863 0.51 2.19 -50.16
N HIS A 864 1.45 3.06 -49.80
CA HIS A 864 2.86 2.96 -50.17
C HIS A 864 3.73 2.19 -49.16
N ARG A 865 3.16 1.83 -48.00
CA ARG A 865 3.86 1.10 -46.94
C ARG A 865 3.36 -0.35 -46.88
N GLY A 866 3.97 -1.16 -46.02
CA GLY A 866 3.58 -2.54 -45.76
C GLY A 866 3.26 -2.74 -44.28
N VAL A 867 2.85 -3.95 -43.93
CA VAL A 867 2.55 -4.39 -42.57
C VAL A 867 3.69 -5.26 -42.08
N ARG A 868 4.26 -4.90 -40.92
CA ARG A 868 5.18 -5.74 -40.17
C ARG A 868 4.39 -6.45 -39.07
N LEU A 869 4.48 -7.77 -39.04
CA LEU A 869 3.83 -8.67 -38.10
C LEU A 869 4.90 -9.44 -37.30
N GLU A 870 4.80 -9.43 -35.97
CA GLU A 870 5.71 -10.13 -35.07
C GLU A 870 4.90 -10.80 -33.94
N PHE A 871 5.16 -12.09 -33.67
CA PHE A 871 4.50 -12.80 -32.57
C PHE A 871 5.26 -12.57 -31.28
N SER A 872 4.54 -12.23 -30.20
CA SER A 872 5.12 -12.11 -28.85
C SER A 872 4.95 -13.38 -28.03
N THR A 873 3.87 -14.13 -28.29
CA THR A 873 3.60 -15.47 -27.78
C THR A 873 2.97 -16.29 -28.90
N PHE A 874 3.28 -17.59 -28.98
CA PHE A 874 2.73 -18.50 -29.98
C PHE A 874 2.74 -19.89 -29.38
N THR A 875 1.58 -20.53 -29.22
CA THR A 875 1.42 -21.88 -28.69
C THR A 875 0.12 -22.46 -29.26
N LEU A 876 0.21 -23.23 -30.32
CA LEU A 876 -0.88 -24.00 -30.92
C LEU A 876 -0.57 -25.49 -30.79
N GLU A 877 -1.52 -26.36 -31.12
CA GLU A 877 -1.27 -27.79 -31.20
C GLU A 877 -0.04 -28.08 -32.08
N ALA A 878 0.88 -28.89 -31.56
CA ALA A 878 2.13 -29.21 -32.23
C ALA A 878 1.97 -30.47 -33.09
N GLU A 879 2.15 -30.32 -34.41
CA GLU A 879 2.12 -31.45 -35.35
C GLU A 879 3.20 -31.28 -36.43
N GLU A 880 3.82 -32.38 -36.87
CA GLU A 880 4.97 -32.34 -37.79
C GLU A 880 4.68 -31.65 -39.13
N THR A 881 3.42 -31.66 -39.56
CA THR A 881 2.96 -31.06 -40.82
C THR A 881 1.97 -29.90 -40.65
N CYS A 882 1.73 -29.44 -39.41
CA CYS A 882 0.71 -28.45 -39.06
C CYS A 882 -0.64 -28.70 -39.74
N GLN A 883 -1.18 -29.91 -39.61
CA GLN A 883 -2.48 -30.28 -40.20
C GLN A 883 -3.69 -30.09 -39.29
N TYR A 884 -3.49 -30.03 -37.97
CA TYR A 884 -4.54 -29.79 -36.99
C TYR A 884 -4.70 -28.29 -36.74
N ASP A 885 -4.22 -27.77 -35.61
CA ASP A 885 -4.26 -26.35 -35.31
C ASP A 885 -3.08 -25.60 -35.93
N TYR A 886 -3.37 -24.59 -36.74
CA TYR A 886 -2.32 -23.83 -37.41
C TYR A 886 -2.70 -22.40 -37.72
N VAL A 887 -1.66 -21.59 -37.93
CA VAL A 887 -1.74 -20.22 -38.42
C VAL A 887 -1.10 -20.10 -39.78
N GLU A 888 -1.86 -19.62 -40.76
CA GLU A 888 -1.35 -19.28 -42.09
C GLU A 888 -1.25 -17.77 -42.26
N ILE A 889 -0.17 -17.34 -42.92
CA ILE A 889 0.10 -15.92 -43.17
C ILE A 889 0.32 -15.70 -44.66
N TYR A 890 -0.46 -14.83 -45.26
CA TYR A 890 -0.39 -14.51 -46.69
C TYR A 890 0.00 -13.05 -46.93
N ASP A 891 0.83 -12.81 -47.95
CA ASP A 891 1.25 -11.50 -48.43
C ASP A 891 0.15 -10.88 -49.34
N GLY A 892 -0.99 -10.56 -48.74
CA GLY A 892 -2.16 -10.00 -49.40
C GLY A 892 -3.46 -10.30 -48.65
N LEU A 893 -4.62 -10.09 -49.28
CA LEU A 893 -5.95 -10.25 -48.63
C LEU A 893 -6.66 -11.56 -48.95
N GLU A 894 -6.18 -12.33 -49.93
CA GLU A 894 -6.88 -13.51 -50.46
C GLU A 894 -5.93 -14.69 -50.68
N PRO A 895 -6.17 -15.87 -50.06
CA PRO A 895 -5.29 -17.04 -50.14
C PRO A 895 -5.04 -17.54 -51.57
N ALA A 896 -6.07 -17.48 -52.42
CA ALA A 896 -6.02 -18.04 -53.79
C ALA A 896 -5.13 -17.24 -54.76
N GLN A 897 -4.79 -15.99 -54.43
CA GLN A 897 -4.10 -15.07 -55.34
C GLN A 897 -2.76 -14.58 -54.79
N HIS A 898 -2.49 -14.79 -53.51
CA HIS A 898 -1.35 -14.18 -52.81
C HIS A 898 -0.38 -15.23 -52.26
N ARG A 899 0.87 -14.81 -52.07
CA ARG A 899 1.95 -15.67 -51.62
C ARG A 899 1.76 -16.04 -50.15
N LEU A 900 1.82 -17.33 -49.83
CA LEU A 900 1.95 -17.82 -48.45
C LEU A 900 3.36 -17.52 -47.92
N PHE A 901 3.45 -16.84 -46.78
CA PHE A 901 4.69 -16.67 -46.01
C PHE A 901 5.06 -17.96 -45.28
N GLY A 902 4.09 -18.60 -44.64
CA GLY A 902 4.25 -19.88 -43.99
C GLY A 902 2.97 -20.33 -43.30
N ARG A 903 2.95 -21.61 -42.96
CA ARG A 903 2.00 -22.23 -42.04
C ARG A 903 2.78 -22.56 -40.76
N PHE A 904 2.24 -22.18 -39.61
CA PHE A 904 2.91 -22.24 -38.32
C PHE A 904 1.99 -22.92 -37.31
N CYS A 905 2.51 -23.84 -36.51
CA CYS A 905 1.81 -24.54 -35.43
C CYS A 905 2.83 -24.87 -34.33
N GLY A 906 2.41 -25.50 -33.24
CA GLY A 906 3.25 -25.65 -32.06
C GLY A 906 3.54 -24.30 -31.41
N ASP A 907 4.71 -24.17 -30.81
CA ASP A 907 5.07 -23.09 -29.89
C ASP A 907 6.39 -22.39 -30.21
N GLN A 908 6.99 -22.76 -31.35
CA GLN A 908 8.07 -22.00 -31.94
C GLN A 908 7.53 -20.68 -32.50
N ILE A 909 7.94 -19.56 -31.87
CA ILE A 909 7.53 -18.21 -32.27
C ILE A 909 8.01 -17.93 -33.71
N PRO A 910 7.09 -17.64 -34.67
CA PRO A 910 7.48 -17.35 -36.05
C PRO A 910 8.36 -16.10 -36.15
N GLU A 911 9.31 -16.11 -37.10
CA GLU A 911 10.12 -14.93 -37.39
C GLU A 911 9.27 -13.72 -37.79
N THR A 912 9.82 -12.52 -37.61
CA THR A 912 9.14 -11.28 -38.00
C THR A 912 8.87 -11.23 -39.50
N ILE A 913 7.60 -11.07 -39.88
CA ILE A 913 7.15 -11.00 -41.27
C ILE A 913 6.91 -9.54 -41.65
N THR A 914 7.33 -9.14 -42.85
CA THR A 914 7.00 -7.81 -43.41
C THR A 914 6.44 -7.99 -44.81
N SER A 915 5.22 -7.50 -45.04
CA SER A 915 4.53 -7.62 -46.33
C SER A 915 5.24 -6.86 -47.45
N THR A 916 5.15 -7.37 -48.67
CA THR A 916 5.65 -6.67 -49.87
C THR A 916 4.62 -5.70 -50.43
N GLY A 917 3.33 -5.99 -50.21
CA GLY A 917 2.19 -5.12 -50.50
C GLY A 917 1.69 -4.37 -49.26
N PRO A 918 0.59 -3.60 -49.39
CA PRO A 918 -0.02 -2.91 -48.26
C PRO A 918 -0.80 -3.85 -47.33
N ASP A 919 -0.98 -5.12 -47.68
CA ASP A 919 -1.90 -6.02 -46.99
C ASP A 919 -1.22 -7.31 -46.51
N ILE A 920 -1.70 -7.83 -45.39
CA ILE A 920 -1.36 -9.17 -44.88
C ILE A 920 -2.64 -9.84 -44.35
N LEU A 921 -2.77 -11.14 -44.61
CA LEU A 921 -3.87 -11.97 -44.13
C LEU A 921 -3.32 -13.02 -43.17
N LEU A 922 -3.91 -13.08 -41.99
CA LEU A 922 -3.63 -14.05 -40.94
C LEU A 922 -4.86 -14.93 -40.76
N ILE A 923 -4.69 -16.25 -40.85
CA ILE A 923 -5.76 -17.24 -40.66
C ILE A 923 -5.33 -18.16 -39.52
N LEU A 924 -6.14 -18.29 -38.47
CA LEU A 924 -6.02 -19.36 -37.47
C LEU A 924 -7.11 -20.39 -37.79
N HIS A 925 -6.71 -21.64 -37.94
CA HIS A 925 -7.58 -22.79 -38.05
C HIS A 925 -7.37 -23.66 -36.81
N THR A 926 -8.46 -24.10 -36.18
CA THR A 926 -8.41 -25.06 -35.08
C THR A 926 -9.37 -26.23 -35.30
N ASP A 927 -9.01 -27.42 -34.87
CA ASP A 927 -9.79 -28.64 -35.00
C ASP A 927 -10.66 -28.91 -33.75
N ASP A 928 -11.27 -30.10 -33.62
CA ASP A 928 -12.16 -30.44 -32.49
C ASP A 928 -11.45 -31.03 -31.26
N SER A 929 -10.11 -31.03 -31.25
CA SER A 929 -9.25 -31.60 -30.20
C SER A 929 -8.14 -30.62 -29.75
N GLU A 930 -7.41 -31.03 -28.70
CA GLU A 930 -6.16 -30.42 -28.19
C GLU A 930 -5.99 -28.91 -28.34
N GLU A 931 -6.68 -28.12 -27.51
CA GLU A 931 -6.45 -26.67 -27.50
C GLU A 931 -5.21 -26.30 -26.70
N GLU A 932 -4.50 -25.26 -27.12
CA GLU A 932 -3.37 -24.68 -26.39
C GLU A 932 -3.59 -23.20 -26.02
N LYS A 933 -2.58 -22.57 -25.43
CA LYS A 933 -2.68 -21.18 -24.96
C LYS A 933 -2.95 -20.17 -26.08
N GLY A 934 -2.61 -20.50 -27.33
CA GLY A 934 -2.78 -19.64 -28.50
C GLY A 934 -1.63 -18.67 -28.72
N PHE A 935 -1.88 -17.59 -29.45
CA PHE A 935 -0.86 -16.58 -29.75
C PHE A 935 -1.31 -15.14 -29.49
N VAL A 936 -0.30 -14.25 -29.39
CA VAL A 936 -0.43 -12.80 -29.51
C VAL A 936 0.50 -12.31 -30.62
N ALA A 937 -0.06 -11.61 -31.60
CA ALA A 937 0.67 -11.03 -32.71
C ALA A 937 0.57 -9.50 -32.69
N VAL A 938 1.71 -8.84 -32.85
CA VAL A 938 1.82 -7.38 -32.93
C VAL A 938 1.99 -6.98 -34.40
N TYR A 939 1.17 -6.04 -34.86
CA TYR A 939 1.25 -5.52 -36.23
C TYR A 939 1.45 -4.01 -36.26
N ARG A 940 2.23 -3.52 -37.22
CA ARG A 940 2.44 -2.06 -37.42
C ARG A 940 2.80 -1.73 -38.86
N GLU A 941 2.66 -0.47 -39.22
CA GLU A 941 3.04 0.04 -40.53
C GLU A 941 4.57 0.15 -40.66
N ALA A 942 5.14 -0.53 -41.64
CA ALA A 942 6.58 -0.57 -41.90
C ALA A 942 6.91 -0.25 -43.37
N PRO A 943 8.17 0.09 -43.69
CA PRO A 943 8.64 0.05 -45.08
C PRO A 943 8.43 -1.35 -45.66
N ARG A 944 8.02 -1.42 -46.94
CA ARG A 944 7.73 -2.70 -47.60
C ARG A 944 8.93 -3.64 -47.59
N GLY A 945 8.68 -4.93 -47.37
CA GLY A 945 9.70 -5.98 -47.41
C GLY A 945 10.31 -6.13 -48.80
N ARG A 946 11.57 -6.59 -48.87
CA ARG A 946 12.24 -6.92 -50.15
C ARG A 946 11.86 -8.33 -50.59
N MET A 947 11.47 -8.51 -51.86
CA MET A 947 11.28 -9.85 -52.44
C MET A 947 12.60 -10.65 -52.40
N GLN A 948 12.65 -11.74 -51.64
CA GLN A 948 13.67 -12.78 -51.82
C GLN A 948 13.23 -13.75 -52.94
N PRO A 949 14.11 -14.13 -53.89
CA PRO A 949 13.84 -15.16 -54.88
C PRO A 949 13.62 -16.53 -54.22
N LYS A 950 12.69 -17.34 -54.75
CA LYS A 950 12.44 -18.72 -54.28
C LYS A 950 13.74 -19.54 -54.31
N ALA A 951 14.15 -20.06 -53.15
CA ALA A 951 15.16 -21.11 -53.09
C ALA A 951 14.63 -22.37 -53.80
N GLN A 952 15.40 -22.85 -54.77
CA GLN A 952 15.12 -24.07 -55.53
C GLN A 952 15.39 -25.27 -54.60
N MET A 953 14.39 -26.13 -54.39
CA MET A 953 14.55 -27.38 -53.63
C MET A 953 15.73 -28.20 -54.18
N PRO A 954 16.62 -28.75 -53.33
CA PRO A 954 17.63 -29.71 -53.78
C PRO A 954 16.93 -30.97 -54.30
N ARG A 955 17.33 -31.46 -55.48
CA ARG A 955 16.90 -32.78 -55.98
C ARG A 955 17.39 -33.88 -55.03
N PRO A 956 16.59 -34.93 -54.76
CA PRO A 956 17.04 -36.06 -53.97
C PRO A 956 18.18 -36.81 -54.69
N ALA A 957 19.22 -37.15 -53.94
CA ALA A 957 20.33 -37.97 -54.41
C ALA A 957 19.85 -39.41 -54.71
N PRO A 958 20.38 -40.08 -55.74
CA PRO A 958 19.95 -41.44 -56.07
C PRO A 958 20.47 -42.44 -55.04
N ASN A 959 19.58 -43.34 -54.60
CA ASN A 959 19.87 -44.50 -53.77
C ASN A 959 21.06 -45.29 -54.31
N LYS A 960 22.07 -45.52 -53.46
CA LYS A 960 23.01 -46.62 -53.64
C LYS A 960 22.48 -47.84 -52.89
N GLU A 961 22.15 -48.88 -53.63
CA GLU A 961 21.88 -50.22 -53.10
C GLU A 961 23.09 -50.77 -52.33
N PRO A 962 22.87 -51.60 -51.30
CA PRO A 962 23.94 -52.28 -50.60
C PRO A 962 24.48 -53.45 -51.45
N ILE A 963 25.81 -53.54 -51.57
CA ILE A 963 26.49 -54.72 -52.09
C ILE A 963 26.78 -55.64 -50.91
N SER A 964 26.15 -56.82 -50.97
CA SER A 964 26.34 -58.11 -50.27
C SER A 964 26.46 -58.11 -48.74
#